data_AF-A0A564ZAS4-F1
#
_entry.id   AF-A0A564ZAS4-F1
#
_cell.length_a   1.000
_cell.length_b   1.000
_cell.length_c   1.000
_cell.angle_alpha   90.00
_cell.angle_beta   90.00
_cell.angle_gamma   90.00
#
_symmetry.space_group_name_H-M   'P 1'
#
loop_
_entity.id
_entity.type
_entity.pdbx_description
1 polymer ?
#
loop_
_entity_poly.entity_id
_entity_poly.type
_entity_poly.pdbx_seq_one_letter_code
_entity_poly.pdbx_strand_id
1 'polypeptide(L)'
;MSYRCKGFEISSHYSYAVPSLEDICVRWIVKNFCSVVTKCSDCTEPKYVWQFPYPDCRIVARPAEKILLKLCKRQVFREEFLNLFSIKYVDLVSPVLRDVVVNPQYLRILRDFKLYNLTAASLKETNLNSLISCLGENTTENLVTLNLTNMAIEENKLPVIISLGRLKNLQVLNVSRTKFTSECLQNLVKLLPRLRFLNISRTNINSINALLELKETLTGLIMHRLNLDSPQLLSRALSTILELGELRVLDVSSADDRDRPRCPAVDRLCEPETLPHLTHFDICGNQFSLKLIDVKKFIKNHPNLEFVGLAAWPSRQYHELQGIYQLSLDYPHITMTGDRGEKLLLATLTRNKDRRIYLQNAFHNIFEETASRDWLNPDLLAAVLRVMRLHMNKQDMILAGTAVVYNLTRGEQSAHLPLELLNRAVSTTLTSIEHHQEQVQLLKNCFLTLCSDNVLHRAKFSCKRCCESVFKILIRFNDIHIKRMGVAIISILAAEIPTSDLKEISSDPRRLQRLLIYVVEKCLLRRDVEALMSENDSRILSYLHQADVSAEGSPIYDTTLRFTLSALWNLTDECPEACQTFVNVGGLVIYAKVLKKMASEEEDFKNHVYTKCLGLLNNVAEVPSTKQTLLIEPLMDFFNKMLSHSSIQISYFAAGIVSHLACLPDDVWISAKQYNKADFICVLGEAVCKWTPPQNEMVAYRSFQPFQSLILDPNSRLEIHLWAVWAIHHILTKKNSRYVPILRECVSLQRFLLYVVSTDVATLCASPAPTQSSRQNFPINAVVAGDSASDVPHCGPVAVPESWRKLCPSYYNFSQFCTDSQKQESPVYYSHQSASLPFVAPSDSLARLPAFDEGQSMGQSSMSGSPILTNIIPSPMEETISLGPTESQLTCAHLLQRLAVEIIEAVLAFEAENHTTAAITT
;
A
#
# COMPACT_ATOMS: atom_id res chain seq x y z
N MET A 1 15.28 8.46 47.48
CA MET A 1 14.81 9.15 46.25
C MET A 1 15.55 8.58 45.05
N SER A 2 14.85 7.74 44.28
CA SER A 2 15.36 7.02 43.09
C SER A 2 15.55 8.00 41.92
N TYR A 3 16.79 8.38 41.65
CA TYR A 3 17.14 9.13 40.45
C TYR A 3 17.17 8.18 39.25
N ARG A 4 15.99 7.99 38.62
CA ARG A 4 15.93 7.51 37.23
C ARG A 4 16.68 8.50 36.36
N CYS A 5 17.89 8.16 35.92
CA CYS A 5 18.58 8.83 34.81
C CYS A 5 17.69 8.76 33.56
N LYS A 6 16.83 9.77 33.38
CA LYS A 6 15.96 9.99 32.20
C LYS A 6 16.73 10.27 30.89
N GLY A 7 18.04 9.99 30.84
CA GLY A 7 18.87 10.08 29.63
C GLY A 7 18.91 8.81 28.79
N PHE A 8 18.43 7.68 29.32
CA PHE A 8 18.15 6.46 28.57
C PHE A 8 16.66 6.17 28.71
N GLU A 9 15.88 6.53 27.68
CA GLU A 9 14.49 6.09 27.58
C GLU A 9 14.45 4.55 27.49
N ILE A 10 14.41 3.89 28.63
CA ILE A 10 13.77 2.59 28.77
C ILE A 10 12.29 2.89 28.52
N SER A 11 11.86 2.69 27.28
CA SER A 11 10.48 2.91 26.87
C SER A 11 9.60 1.97 27.69
N SER A 12 8.82 2.57 28.59
CA SER A 12 7.64 1.96 29.19
C SER A 12 6.78 1.32 28.11
N HIS A 13 6.21 0.16 28.43
CA HIS A 13 5.20 -0.56 27.66
C HIS A 13 4.32 0.35 26.81
N TYR A 14 4.17 -0.01 25.53
CA TYR A 14 3.23 0.63 24.59
C TYR A 14 1.79 0.27 25.00
N SER A 15 1.30 0.90 26.06
CA SER A 15 -0.09 1.28 26.12
C SER A 15 -0.29 2.45 25.15
N TYR A 16 -1.34 2.41 24.34
CA TYR A 16 -1.78 3.51 23.47
C TYR A 16 -2.21 4.72 24.34
N ALA A 17 -1.25 5.39 24.95
CA ALA A 17 -1.49 6.57 25.76
C ALA A 17 -1.87 7.74 24.85
N VAL A 18 -3.05 8.31 25.09
CA VAL A 18 -3.50 9.56 24.46
C VAL A 18 -2.40 10.61 24.65
N PRO A 19 -1.92 11.27 23.57
CA PRO A 19 -0.85 12.25 23.68
C PRO A 19 -1.27 13.40 24.60
N SER A 20 -0.36 13.82 25.49
CA SER A 20 -0.62 14.98 26.35
C SER A 20 -0.92 16.24 25.53
N LEU A 21 -1.68 17.18 26.11
CA LEU A 21 -1.92 18.49 25.50
C LEU A 21 -0.60 19.19 25.14
N GLU A 22 0.40 19.10 26.02
CA GLU A 22 1.76 19.58 25.77
C GLU A 22 2.35 18.97 24.47
N ASP A 23 2.24 17.66 24.26
CA ASP A 23 2.76 16.99 23.07
C ASP A 23 1.99 17.34 21.79
N ILE A 24 0.69 17.64 21.90
CA ILE A 24 -0.13 18.16 20.81
C ILE A 24 0.33 19.57 20.43
N CYS A 25 0.44 20.48 21.41
CA CYS A 25 0.89 21.85 21.20
C CYS A 25 2.30 21.90 20.59
N VAL A 26 3.26 21.16 21.16
CA VAL A 26 4.62 21.08 20.60
C VAL A 26 4.60 20.54 19.17
N ARG A 27 3.78 19.52 18.86
CA ARG A 27 3.67 19.00 17.48
C ARG A 27 3.13 20.05 16.52
N TRP A 28 2.13 20.82 16.95
CA TRP A 28 1.55 21.89 16.16
C TRP A 28 2.56 23.01 15.92
N ILE A 29 3.24 23.49 16.96
CA ILE A 29 4.29 24.52 16.86
C ILE A 29 5.38 24.10 15.87
N VAL A 30 5.89 22.88 15.99
CA VAL A 30 6.97 22.39 15.11
C VAL A 30 6.48 22.18 13.67
N LYS A 31 5.21 21.81 13.46
CA LYS A 31 4.62 21.68 12.11
C LYS A 31 4.43 23.05 11.45
N ASN A 32 4.08 24.06 12.23
CA ASN A 32 3.78 25.42 11.75
C ASN A 32 4.87 26.41 12.17
N PHE A 33 6.12 25.97 12.30
CA PHE A 33 7.19 26.73 12.94
C PHE A 33 7.41 28.10 12.29
N CYS A 34 7.39 28.16 10.96
CA CYS A 34 7.56 29.42 10.21
C CYS A 34 6.40 30.41 10.42
N SER A 35 5.22 29.96 10.86
CA SER A 35 4.06 30.82 11.12
C SER A 35 4.07 31.45 12.51
N VAL A 36 4.92 30.96 13.42
CA VAL A 36 4.98 31.40 14.82
C VAL A 36 6.29 32.13 15.16
N VAL A 37 7.11 32.43 14.14
CA VAL A 37 8.37 33.15 14.27
C VAL A 37 8.45 34.25 13.20
N THR A 38 9.03 35.40 13.55
CA THR A 38 9.30 36.50 12.61
C THR A 38 10.78 36.77 12.54
N LYS A 39 11.27 37.14 11.36
CA LYS A 39 12.64 37.66 11.19
C LYS A 39 12.66 39.15 11.55
N CYS A 40 13.55 39.54 12.47
CA CYS A 40 13.84 40.94 12.77
C CYS A 40 14.33 41.66 11.51
N SER A 41 13.68 42.76 11.12
CA SER A 41 14.04 43.60 9.99
C SER A 41 15.24 44.51 10.27
N ASP A 42 15.46 44.85 11.54
CA ASP A 42 16.34 45.97 11.94
C ASP A 42 17.71 45.48 12.47
N CYS A 43 17.97 44.18 12.33
CA CYS A 43 19.13 43.51 12.88
C CYS A 43 20.21 43.30 11.79
N THR A 44 21.45 43.70 12.05
CA THR A 44 22.61 43.49 11.15
C THR A 44 22.90 42.00 10.88
N GLU A 45 22.57 41.14 11.85
CA GLU A 45 22.51 39.69 11.69
C GLU A 45 21.05 39.21 11.73
N PRO A 46 20.66 38.19 10.94
CA PRO A 46 19.29 37.69 10.90
C PRO A 46 18.87 37.08 12.24
N LYS A 47 18.15 37.84 13.07
CA LYS A 47 17.61 37.37 14.35
C LYS A 47 16.14 36.99 14.21
N TYR A 48 15.79 35.80 14.67
CA TYR A 48 14.40 35.35 14.77
C TYR A 48 13.82 35.65 16.16
N VAL A 49 12.53 35.99 16.18
CA VAL A 49 11.75 36.31 17.38
C VAL A 49 10.45 35.52 17.37
N TRP A 50 9.99 35.04 18.53
CA TRP A 50 8.69 34.38 18.68
C TRP A 50 7.55 35.38 18.48
N GLN A 51 6.50 34.96 17.77
CA GLN A 51 5.23 35.67 17.73
C GLN A 51 4.38 35.23 18.93
N PHE A 52 4.69 35.78 20.11
CA PHE A 52 3.85 35.54 21.27
C PHE A 52 2.59 36.40 21.23
N PRO A 53 1.46 35.89 21.75
CA PRO A 53 0.24 36.68 21.88
C PRO A 53 0.39 37.83 22.89
N TYR A 54 1.37 37.74 23.81
CA TYR A 54 1.65 38.77 24.82
C TYR A 54 3.16 39.05 24.93
N PRO A 55 3.58 40.30 25.25
CA PRO A 55 5.00 40.70 25.30
C PRO A 55 5.86 39.93 26.31
N ASP A 56 5.29 39.58 27.47
CA ASP A 56 6.03 38.93 28.59
C ASP A 56 5.91 37.41 28.60
N CYS A 57 5.38 36.83 27.52
CA CYS A 57 5.18 35.39 27.44
C CYS A 57 6.53 34.67 27.28
N ARG A 58 6.76 33.65 28.11
CA ARG A 58 7.95 32.77 28.03
C ARG A 58 7.52 31.31 27.97
N ILE A 59 8.29 30.50 27.25
CA ILE A 59 8.08 29.05 27.17
C ILE A 59 8.89 28.39 28.27
N VAL A 60 8.20 27.74 29.21
CA VAL A 60 8.84 27.00 30.31
C VAL A 60 9.69 25.84 29.77
N ALA A 61 10.63 25.35 30.59
CA ALA A 61 11.71 24.47 30.14
C ALA A 61 11.27 23.22 29.39
N ARG A 62 10.30 22.47 29.92
CA ARG A 62 9.92 21.17 29.34
C ARG A 62 9.34 21.28 27.91
N PRO A 63 8.36 22.17 27.61
CA PRO A 63 7.95 22.44 26.23
C PRO A 63 9.07 23.00 25.35
N ALA A 64 9.89 23.95 25.84
CA ALA A 64 10.98 24.55 25.06
C ALA A 64 12.00 23.49 24.60
N GLU A 65 12.42 22.62 25.51
CA GLU A 65 13.34 21.51 25.22
C GLU A 65 12.73 20.50 24.23
N LYS A 66 11.43 20.20 24.34
CA LYS A 66 10.72 19.34 23.37
C LYS A 66 10.62 19.97 21.99
N ILE A 67 10.41 21.29 21.89
CA ILE A 67 10.40 22.02 20.62
C ILE A 67 11.79 21.94 20.00
N LEU A 68 12.84 22.31 20.75
CA LEU A 68 14.23 22.26 20.29
C LEU A 68 14.60 20.87 19.75
N LEU A 69 14.33 19.81 20.54
CA LEU A 69 14.60 18.43 20.14
C LEU A 69 13.85 18.03 18.85
N LYS A 70 12.58 18.42 18.71
CA LYS A 70 11.80 18.06 17.52
C LYS A 70 12.23 18.84 16.28
N LEU A 71 12.68 20.08 16.42
CA LEU A 71 13.29 20.85 15.32
C LEU A 71 14.56 20.16 14.81
N CYS A 72 15.43 19.71 15.73
CA CYS A 72 16.61 18.90 15.40
C CYS A 72 16.22 17.60 14.68
N LYS A 73 15.30 16.81 15.25
CA LYS A 73 14.87 15.52 14.69
C LYS A 73 14.20 15.62 13.32
N ARG A 74 13.53 16.72 13.01
CA ARG A 74 12.89 16.95 11.70
C ARG A 74 13.82 17.58 10.67
N GLN A 75 15.08 17.87 11.02
CA GLN A 75 16.03 18.59 10.17
C GLN A 75 15.49 19.95 9.68
N VAL A 76 14.64 20.59 10.50
CA VAL A 76 14.12 21.95 10.24
C VAL A 76 14.98 23.01 10.94
N PHE A 77 15.72 22.60 11.98
CA PHE A 77 16.58 23.47 12.76
C PHE A 77 17.67 24.14 11.91
N ARG A 78 17.92 25.42 12.19
CA ARG A 78 19.04 26.22 11.67
C ARG A 78 19.69 26.95 12.83
N GLU A 79 20.99 27.24 12.75
CA GLU A 79 21.75 27.81 13.87
C GLU A 79 21.24 29.19 14.31
N GLU A 80 20.67 29.99 13.39
CA GLU A 80 20.07 31.30 13.68
C GLU A 80 18.82 31.18 14.57
N PHE A 81 18.18 30.00 14.60
CA PHE A 81 17.04 29.73 15.47
C PHE A 81 17.44 29.59 16.94
N LEU A 82 18.72 29.43 17.30
CA LEU A 82 19.14 29.37 18.70
C LEU A 82 18.79 30.64 19.47
N ASN A 83 18.73 31.80 18.80
CA ASN A 83 18.30 33.04 19.45
C ASN A 83 16.87 32.95 20.03
N LEU A 84 16.00 32.14 19.42
CA LEU A 84 14.64 31.86 19.93
C LEU A 84 14.64 31.08 21.24
N PHE A 85 15.77 30.45 21.61
CA PHE A 85 15.97 29.69 22.84
C PHE A 85 16.88 30.43 23.83
N SER A 86 17.04 31.75 23.68
CA SER A 86 17.70 32.59 24.68
C SER A 86 16.83 32.78 25.92
N ILE A 87 17.46 33.19 27.03
CA ILE A 87 16.78 33.39 28.32
C ILE A 87 15.61 34.39 28.24
N LYS A 88 15.64 35.29 27.24
CA LYS A 88 14.54 36.21 26.95
C LYS A 88 13.22 35.50 26.68
N TYR A 89 13.24 34.37 25.96
CA TYR A 89 12.03 33.73 25.44
C TYR A 89 11.68 32.41 26.12
N VAL A 90 12.68 31.72 26.66
CA VAL A 90 12.49 30.37 27.21
C VAL A 90 13.21 30.20 28.53
N ASP A 91 12.83 29.16 29.26
CA ASP A 91 13.68 28.54 30.28
C ASP A 91 14.35 27.29 29.69
N LEU A 92 15.56 26.95 30.14
CA LEU A 92 16.25 25.71 29.78
C LEU A 92 16.91 25.11 31.01
N VAL A 93 16.75 23.79 31.18
CA VAL A 93 17.34 23.02 32.30
C VAL A 93 18.13 21.82 31.76
N SER A 94 17.62 21.19 30.72
CA SER A 94 18.11 19.94 30.11
C SER A 94 18.09 19.98 28.57
N PRO A 95 18.69 20.99 27.91
CA PRO A 95 18.64 21.12 26.45
C PRO A 95 19.30 19.93 25.72
N VAL A 96 18.72 19.57 24.56
CA VAL A 96 19.21 18.52 23.68
C VAL A 96 19.43 19.07 22.27
N LEU A 97 20.70 19.13 21.89
CA LEU A 97 21.16 19.44 20.54
C LEU A 97 21.77 18.18 19.94
N ARG A 98 21.20 17.70 18.84
CA ARG A 98 21.61 16.44 18.21
C ARG A 98 21.55 16.52 16.70
N ASP A 99 22.59 16.02 16.04
CA ASP A 99 22.68 15.87 14.58
C ASP A 99 22.45 17.21 13.85
N VAL A 100 22.97 18.31 14.40
CA VAL A 100 22.86 19.67 13.86
C VAL A 100 24.23 20.27 13.57
N VAL A 101 24.27 21.21 12.64
CA VAL A 101 25.42 22.07 12.38
C VAL A 101 25.20 23.37 13.14
N VAL A 102 26.09 23.67 14.07
CA VAL A 102 26.02 24.86 14.91
C VAL A 102 27.43 25.33 15.19
N ASN A 103 27.70 26.60 14.84
CA ASN A 103 28.93 27.26 15.24
C ASN A 103 28.90 27.58 16.76
N PRO A 104 30.01 27.41 17.50
CA PRO A 104 30.09 27.74 18.92
C PRO A 104 29.59 29.15 19.30
N GLN A 105 29.70 30.14 18.40
CA GLN A 105 29.22 31.50 18.67
C GLN A 105 27.72 31.54 19.02
N TYR A 106 26.89 30.74 18.35
CA TYR A 106 25.45 30.68 18.61
C TYR A 106 25.11 29.92 19.89
N LEU A 107 25.99 29.03 20.36
CA LEU A 107 25.83 28.31 21.63
C LEU A 107 26.06 29.20 22.85
N ARG A 108 26.60 30.42 22.69
CA ARG A 108 26.84 31.35 23.81
C ARG A 108 25.56 31.75 24.53
N ILE A 109 24.38 31.60 23.92
CA ILE A 109 23.10 31.76 24.61
C ILE A 109 22.97 30.84 25.84
N LEU A 110 23.70 29.72 25.87
CA LEU A 110 23.70 28.78 27.00
C LEU A 110 24.43 29.35 28.23
N ARG A 111 25.22 30.41 28.10
CA ARG A 111 25.92 31.05 29.23
C ARG A 111 24.97 31.60 30.28
N ASP A 112 23.82 32.08 29.84
CA ASP A 112 22.85 32.76 30.69
C ASP A 112 22.01 31.78 31.52
N PHE A 113 22.08 30.47 31.23
CA PHE A 113 21.29 29.45 31.89
C PHE A 113 22.06 28.71 32.99
N LYS A 114 21.30 28.18 33.97
CA LYS A 114 21.77 27.20 34.95
C LYS A 114 21.32 25.80 34.52
N LEU A 115 22.13 25.14 33.71
CA LEU A 115 21.82 23.81 33.17
C LEU A 115 22.22 22.70 34.16
N TYR A 116 21.37 21.69 34.26
CA TYR A 116 21.65 20.48 35.03
C TYR A 116 22.00 19.29 34.14
N ASN A 117 21.47 19.27 32.91
CA ASN A 117 21.80 18.26 31.92
C ASN A 117 22.08 18.94 30.58
N LEU A 118 23.04 18.42 29.82
CA LEU A 118 23.33 18.90 28.48
C LEU A 118 23.60 17.72 27.56
N THR A 119 22.83 17.63 26.48
CA THR A 119 23.15 16.72 25.37
C THR A 119 23.58 17.53 24.16
N ALA A 120 24.83 17.36 23.78
CA ALA A 120 25.44 17.86 22.57
C ALA A 120 25.97 16.65 21.79
N ALA A 121 25.18 16.12 20.86
CA ALA A 121 25.52 14.87 20.16
C ALA A 121 25.66 15.11 18.65
N SER A 122 26.74 14.64 18.04
CA SER A 122 27.00 14.80 16.60
C SER A 122 26.99 16.27 16.11
N LEU A 123 27.54 17.19 16.89
CA LEU A 123 27.71 18.59 16.47
C LEU A 123 28.95 18.71 15.58
N LYS A 124 28.78 19.00 14.29
CA LYS A 124 29.88 18.90 13.30
C LYS A 124 30.98 19.96 13.46
N GLU A 125 30.61 21.19 13.84
CA GLU A 125 31.52 22.35 13.91
C GLU A 125 31.89 22.75 15.35
N THR A 126 31.38 22.02 16.34
CA THR A 126 31.65 22.28 17.75
C THR A 126 32.40 21.10 18.34
N ASN A 127 33.50 21.38 19.05
CA ASN A 127 34.26 20.39 19.82
C ASN A 127 34.01 20.53 21.32
N LEU A 128 34.56 19.62 22.13
CA LEU A 128 34.40 19.66 23.60
C LEU A 128 34.80 21.02 24.20
N ASN A 129 35.98 21.55 23.86
CA ASN A 129 36.52 22.76 24.49
C ASN A 129 35.68 24.00 24.15
N SER A 130 35.29 24.13 22.88
CA SER A 130 34.42 25.20 22.41
C SER A 130 33.02 25.11 23.00
N LEU A 131 32.46 23.91 23.20
CA LEU A 131 31.19 23.74 23.90
C LEU A 131 31.27 24.23 25.34
N ILE A 132 32.28 23.77 26.10
CA ILE A 132 32.43 24.13 27.52
C ILE A 132 32.73 25.63 27.68
N SER A 133 33.46 26.25 26.75
CA SER A 133 33.69 27.70 26.78
C SER A 133 32.42 28.52 26.51
N CYS A 134 31.38 27.91 25.94
CA CYS A 134 30.06 28.52 25.75
C CYS A 134 29.12 28.35 26.95
N LEU A 135 29.56 27.73 28.04
CA LEU A 135 28.78 27.57 29.27
C LEU A 135 29.18 28.64 30.31
N GLY A 136 28.20 29.10 31.08
CA GLY A 136 28.42 30.03 32.20
C GLY A 136 28.88 29.31 33.47
N GLU A 137 29.42 30.05 34.44
CA GLU A 137 29.94 29.49 35.70
C GLU A 137 28.88 28.67 36.45
N ASN A 138 27.67 29.21 36.55
CA ASN A 138 26.52 28.52 37.13
C ASN A 138 26.28 27.14 36.50
N THR A 139 26.36 27.02 35.17
CA THR A 139 26.23 25.72 34.52
C THR A 139 27.44 24.84 34.81
N THR A 140 28.67 25.34 34.68
CA THR A 140 29.87 24.51 34.92
C THR A 140 29.93 23.95 36.34
N GLU A 141 29.40 24.68 37.33
CA GLU A 141 29.33 24.22 38.72
C GLU A 141 28.17 23.25 38.98
N ASN A 142 27.04 23.34 38.26
CA ASN A 142 25.83 22.58 38.58
C ASN A 142 25.53 21.42 37.61
N LEU A 143 26.27 21.31 36.50
CA LEU A 143 26.01 20.30 35.49
C LEU A 143 26.22 18.88 36.06
N VAL A 144 25.18 18.06 35.99
CA VAL A 144 25.16 16.68 36.50
C VAL A 144 25.34 15.69 35.36
N THR A 145 24.72 15.93 34.20
CA THR A 145 24.80 15.05 33.03
C THR A 145 25.36 15.77 31.82
N LEU A 146 26.35 15.16 31.18
CA LEU A 146 26.91 15.64 29.93
C LEU A 146 27.00 14.48 28.92
N ASN A 147 26.34 14.66 27.78
CA ASN A 147 26.39 13.72 26.66
C ASN A 147 27.04 14.37 25.44
N LEU A 148 28.17 13.80 25.04
CA LEU A 148 29.07 14.23 23.97
C LEU A 148 29.18 13.18 22.85
N THR A 149 28.19 12.29 22.73
CA THR A 149 28.26 11.19 21.75
C THR A 149 28.60 11.73 20.36
N ASN A 150 29.61 11.14 19.71
CA ASN A 150 30.04 11.50 18.36
C ASN A 150 30.44 12.98 18.19
N MET A 151 30.90 13.64 19.27
CA MET A 151 31.55 14.96 19.18
C MET A 151 33.04 14.85 18.86
N ALA A 152 33.58 15.89 18.23
CA ALA A 152 35.02 16.05 18.10
C ALA A 152 35.64 16.32 19.48
N ILE A 153 36.63 15.50 19.84
CA ILE A 153 37.49 15.70 21.01
C ILE A 153 38.92 15.79 20.46
N GLU A 154 39.58 16.91 20.71
CA GLU A 154 40.97 17.12 20.33
C GLU A 154 41.85 16.05 20.98
N GLU A 155 42.80 15.50 20.24
CA GLU A 155 43.76 14.50 20.76
C GLU A 155 44.74 15.12 21.76
N ASN A 156 44.83 16.45 21.80
CA ASN A 156 45.63 17.16 22.78
C ASN A 156 45.03 17.01 24.18
N LYS A 157 45.86 16.48 25.09
CA LYS A 157 45.47 15.97 26.41
C LYS A 157 45.06 17.09 27.36
N LEU A 158 45.77 18.23 27.31
CA LEU A 158 45.58 19.36 28.23
C LEU A 158 44.20 20.03 28.10
N PRO A 159 43.72 20.37 26.88
CA PRO A 159 42.39 20.97 26.72
C PRO A 159 41.23 20.12 27.26
N VAL A 160 41.26 18.80 27.04
CA VAL A 160 40.22 17.88 27.54
C VAL A 160 40.20 17.85 29.07
N ILE A 161 41.38 17.77 29.69
CA ILE A 161 41.57 17.79 31.15
C ILE A 161 41.04 19.09 31.74
N ILE A 162 41.41 20.24 31.17
CA ILE A 162 40.98 21.56 31.63
C ILE A 162 39.45 21.70 31.51
N SER A 163 38.88 21.35 30.35
CA SER A 163 37.45 21.51 30.09
C SER A 163 36.60 20.64 31.01
N LEU A 164 36.92 19.35 31.15
CA LEU A 164 36.15 18.44 32.00
C LEU A 164 36.41 18.67 33.49
N GLY A 165 37.62 19.08 33.88
CA GLY A 165 37.96 19.38 35.28
C GLY A 165 37.17 20.56 35.87
N ARG A 166 36.57 21.42 35.03
CA ARG A 166 35.64 22.48 35.48
C ARG A 166 34.30 21.92 35.98
N LEU A 167 33.90 20.73 35.55
CA LEU A 167 32.56 20.15 35.79
C LEU A 167 32.54 19.28 37.05
N LYS A 168 32.90 19.84 38.20
CA LYS A 168 33.16 19.07 39.45
C LYS A 168 31.95 18.28 39.99
N ASN A 169 30.73 18.66 39.62
CA ASN A 169 29.49 18.00 40.04
C ASN A 169 28.95 16.98 39.02
N LEU A 170 29.71 16.70 37.95
CA LEU A 170 29.29 15.76 36.92
C LEU A 170 29.20 14.33 37.49
N GLN A 171 28.03 13.71 37.32
CA GLN A 171 27.75 12.35 37.74
C GLN A 171 27.56 11.40 36.56
N VAL A 172 27.11 11.91 35.41
CA VAL A 172 26.85 11.10 34.21
C VAL A 172 27.61 11.69 33.04
N LEU A 173 28.49 10.89 32.46
CA LEU A 173 29.26 11.28 31.28
C LEU A 173 29.09 10.25 30.16
N ASN A 174 28.80 10.74 28.96
CA ASN A 174 28.80 9.93 27.76
C ASN A 174 29.75 10.52 26.72
N VAL A 175 30.84 9.80 26.44
CA VAL A 175 31.86 10.13 25.44
C VAL A 175 31.90 9.10 24.30
N SER A 176 30.82 8.32 24.13
CA SER A 176 30.77 7.27 23.12
C SER A 176 30.97 7.79 21.70
N ARG A 177 31.57 6.97 20.84
CA ARG A 177 31.85 7.30 19.43
C ARG A 177 32.75 8.54 19.26
N THR A 178 33.60 8.83 20.23
CA THR A 178 34.60 9.90 20.14
C THR A 178 36.01 9.30 20.13
N LYS A 179 37.02 10.14 19.87
CA LYS A 179 38.44 9.74 19.94
C LYS A 179 39.00 9.63 21.37
N PHE A 180 38.14 9.54 22.39
CA PHE A 180 38.56 9.43 23.79
C PHE A 180 39.49 8.22 24.02
N THR A 181 40.60 8.42 24.72
CA THR A 181 41.66 7.41 24.90
C THR A 181 41.79 6.95 26.36
N SER A 182 42.54 5.85 26.60
CA SER A 182 42.82 5.34 27.95
C SER A 182 43.51 6.39 28.85
N GLU A 183 44.33 7.27 28.26
CA GLU A 183 44.99 8.34 29.00
C GLU A 183 44.04 9.49 29.35
N CYS A 184 43.11 9.85 28.45
CA CYS A 184 42.03 10.77 28.77
C CYS A 184 41.23 10.25 29.97
N LEU A 185 40.94 8.94 29.98
CA LEU A 185 40.25 8.29 31.09
C LEU A 185 41.05 8.37 32.40
N GLN A 186 42.35 8.08 32.35
CA GLN A 186 43.24 8.13 33.52
C GLN A 186 43.29 9.51 34.19
N ASN A 187 43.22 10.58 33.41
CA ASN A 187 43.17 11.94 33.95
C ASN A 187 41.75 12.31 34.42
N LEU A 188 40.73 11.87 33.68
CA LEU A 188 39.34 12.18 33.97
C LEU A 188 38.89 11.66 35.33
N VAL A 189 39.21 10.41 35.67
CA VAL A 189 38.79 9.79 36.94
C VAL A 189 39.31 10.55 38.16
N LYS A 190 40.47 11.21 38.04
CA LYS A 190 41.05 12.05 39.11
C LYS A 190 40.33 13.39 39.26
N LEU A 191 39.78 13.91 38.17
CA LEU A 191 39.12 15.22 38.14
C LEU A 191 37.63 15.16 38.47
N LEU A 192 37.00 14.01 38.26
CA LEU A 192 35.55 13.81 38.42
C LEU A 192 35.25 12.70 39.44
N PRO A 193 35.55 12.91 40.74
CA PRO A 193 35.38 11.88 41.77
C PRO A 193 33.91 11.55 42.09
N ARG A 194 32.95 12.36 41.59
CA ARG A 194 31.50 12.15 41.77
C ARG A 194 30.86 11.37 40.63
N LEU A 195 31.65 10.89 39.67
CA LEU A 195 31.13 10.21 38.49
C LEU A 195 30.50 8.87 38.86
N ARG A 196 29.20 8.72 38.57
CA ARG A 196 28.41 7.53 38.86
C ARG A 196 28.09 6.70 37.64
N PHE A 197 28.08 7.30 36.45
CA PHE A 197 27.74 6.63 35.21
C PHE A 197 28.64 7.08 34.08
N LEU A 198 29.24 6.13 33.37
CA LEU A 198 30.15 6.39 32.28
C LEU A 198 29.82 5.53 31.05
N ASN A 199 29.69 6.20 29.90
CA ASN A 199 29.59 5.53 28.61
C ASN A 199 30.82 5.85 27.74
N ILE A 200 31.64 4.82 27.50
CA ILE A 200 32.87 4.82 26.70
C ILE A 200 32.75 3.98 25.42
N SER A 201 31.52 3.62 25.03
CA SER A 201 31.26 2.76 23.87
C SER A 201 31.92 3.29 22.59
N ARG A 202 32.55 2.42 21.80
CA ARG A 202 33.18 2.77 20.51
C ARG A 202 34.15 3.96 20.61
N THR A 203 34.99 3.94 21.63
CA THR A 203 36.11 4.88 21.80
C THR A 203 37.44 4.17 21.55
N ASN A 204 38.55 4.90 21.61
CA ASN A 204 39.91 4.35 21.46
C ASN A 204 40.52 3.90 22.80
N ILE A 205 39.69 3.65 23.81
CA ILE A 205 40.14 3.09 25.08
C ILE A 205 40.45 1.60 24.89
N ASN A 206 41.65 1.21 25.29
CA ASN A 206 42.14 -0.17 25.30
C ASN A 206 42.43 -0.69 26.73
N SER A 207 42.34 0.16 27.75
CA SER A 207 42.53 -0.19 29.15
C SER A 207 41.59 0.63 30.02
N ILE A 208 40.87 -0.06 30.91
CA ILE A 208 39.90 0.55 31.83
C ILE A 208 40.37 0.54 33.29
N ASN A 209 41.61 0.12 33.58
CA ASN A 209 42.14 -0.01 34.95
C ASN A 209 42.02 1.31 35.76
N ALA A 210 42.07 2.45 35.08
CA ALA A 210 41.86 3.76 35.70
C ALA A 210 40.52 3.89 36.44
N LEU A 211 39.50 3.12 36.06
CA LEU A 211 38.18 3.13 36.71
C LEU A 211 38.21 2.64 38.15
N LEU A 212 39.27 1.95 38.59
CA LEU A 212 39.43 1.51 39.99
C LEU A 212 39.45 2.70 40.96
N GLU A 213 39.87 3.88 40.51
CA GLU A 213 39.79 5.13 41.28
C GLU A 213 38.33 5.53 41.60
N LEU A 214 37.36 5.02 40.83
CA LEU A 214 35.93 5.27 40.99
C LEU A 214 35.18 4.05 41.56
N LYS A 215 35.87 3.02 42.07
CA LYS A 215 35.25 1.76 42.53
C LYS A 215 34.11 1.95 43.55
N GLU A 216 34.20 2.98 44.39
CA GLU A 216 33.24 3.30 45.45
C GLU A 216 32.06 4.17 44.96
N THR A 217 32.07 4.62 43.70
CA THR A 217 31.09 5.60 43.18
C THR A 217 30.46 5.19 41.86
N LEU A 218 31.16 4.41 41.03
CA LEU A 218 30.72 4.05 39.69
C LEU A 218 29.62 2.98 39.76
N THR A 219 28.39 3.42 39.51
CA THR A 219 27.19 2.58 39.49
C THR A 219 26.80 2.09 38.10
N GLY A 220 27.34 2.70 37.03
CA GLY A 220 27.01 2.31 35.66
C GLY A 220 28.17 2.47 34.69
N LEU A 221 28.44 1.42 33.92
CA LEU A 221 29.47 1.39 32.91
C LEU A 221 28.92 0.79 31.60
N ILE A 222 28.98 1.58 30.53
CA ILE A 222 28.67 1.11 29.17
C ILE A 222 29.94 1.17 28.32
N MET A 223 30.36 0.02 27.83
CA MET A 223 31.55 -0.17 27.00
C MET A 223 31.24 -0.99 25.73
N HIS A 224 30.07 -0.76 25.13
CA HIS A 224 29.64 -1.42 23.90
C HIS A 224 30.67 -1.22 22.77
N ARG A 225 31.16 -2.32 22.19
CA ARG A 225 32.19 -2.33 21.14
C ARG A 225 33.41 -1.48 21.49
N LEU A 226 33.93 -1.64 22.71
CA LEU A 226 35.24 -1.11 23.08
C LEU A 226 36.35 -1.89 22.37
N ASN A 227 37.47 -1.23 22.06
CA ASN A 227 38.59 -1.87 21.36
C ASN A 227 39.41 -2.76 22.32
N LEU A 228 38.90 -3.97 22.57
CA LEU A 228 39.52 -5.00 23.41
C LEU A 228 39.84 -6.24 22.56
N ASP A 229 40.64 -6.07 21.53
CA ASP A 229 40.86 -7.11 20.52
C ASP A 229 41.76 -8.26 20.98
N SER A 230 42.67 -8.03 21.93
CA SER A 230 43.53 -9.11 22.43
C SER A 230 42.93 -9.83 23.65
N PRO A 231 43.11 -11.16 23.77
CA PRO A 231 42.66 -11.92 24.94
C PRO A 231 43.22 -11.38 26.26
N GLN A 232 44.45 -10.85 26.25
CA GLN A 232 45.07 -10.25 27.43
C GLN A 232 44.35 -8.98 27.87
N LEU A 233 43.94 -8.11 26.93
CA LEU A 233 43.20 -6.89 27.25
C LEU A 233 41.79 -7.21 27.76
N LEU A 234 41.08 -8.18 27.16
CA LEU A 234 39.79 -8.64 27.67
C LEU A 234 39.90 -9.18 29.09
N SER A 235 40.88 -10.04 29.36
CA SER A 235 41.09 -10.62 30.69
C SER A 235 41.37 -9.54 31.74
N ARG A 236 42.19 -8.53 31.40
CA ARG A 236 42.44 -7.36 32.27
C ARG A 236 41.19 -6.51 32.48
N ALA A 237 40.40 -6.28 31.43
CA ALA A 237 39.15 -5.54 31.52
C ALA A 237 38.15 -6.25 32.42
N LEU A 238 37.93 -7.56 32.24
CA LEU A 238 37.06 -8.36 33.11
C LEU A 238 37.57 -8.34 34.55
N SER A 239 38.87 -8.52 34.76
CA SER A 239 39.46 -8.42 36.10
C SER A 239 39.19 -7.06 36.76
N THR A 240 39.31 -5.97 36.00
CA THR A 240 38.99 -4.61 36.50
C THR A 240 37.52 -4.48 36.85
N ILE A 241 36.62 -4.98 35.99
CA ILE A 241 35.16 -4.92 36.21
C ILE A 241 34.78 -5.61 37.52
N LEU A 242 35.38 -6.76 37.82
CA LEU A 242 35.09 -7.54 39.03
C LEU A 242 35.40 -6.79 40.33
N GLU A 243 36.29 -5.79 40.29
CA GLU A 243 36.66 -4.97 41.45
C GLU A 243 35.74 -3.72 41.61
N LEU A 244 34.82 -3.47 40.67
CA LEU A 244 33.88 -2.34 40.71
C LEU A 244 32.56 -2.75 41.40
N GLY A 245 32.63 -2.96 42.72
CA GLY A 245 31.52 -3.54 43.52
C GLY A 245 30.20 -2.77 43.52
N GLU A 246 30.25 -1.45 43.29
CA GLU A 246 29.06 -0.58 43.27
C GLU A 246 28.26 -0.63 41.95
N LEU A 247 28.71 -1.41 40.96
CA LEU A 247 28.05 -1.49 39.65
C LEU A 247 26.63 -2.05 39.77
N ARG A 248 25.69 -1.29 39.18
CA ARG A 248 24.27 -1.64 39.00
C ARG A 248 23.94 -1.90 37.54
N VAL A 249 24.61 -1.21 36.62
CA VAL A 249 24.45 -1.33 35.18
C VAL A 249 25.79 -1.60 34.53
N LEU A 250 25.92 -2.75 33.87
CA LEU A 250 27.11 -3.12 33.12
C LEU A 250 26.73 -3.53 31.71
N ASP A 251 27.31 -2.87 30.71
CA ASP A 251 27.15 -3.23 29.31
C ASP A 251 28.53 -3.45 28.68
N VAL A 252 28.77 -4.72 28.38
CA VAL A 252 29.98 -5.29 27.81
C VAL A 252 29.69 -5.88 26.43
N SER A 253 28.66 -5.37 25.75
CA SER A 253 28.19 -5.93 24.48
C SER A 253 29.17 -5.66 23.31
N SER A 254 29.31 -6.63 22.40
CA SER A 254 30.26 -6.59 21.28
C SER A 254 29.63 -6.94 19.92
N ALA A 255 30.33 -6.59 18.84
CA ALA A 255 29.89 -6.78 17.46
C ALA A 255 30.21 -8.16 16.86
N ASP A 256 30.97 -8.96 17.58
CA ASP A 256 32.09 -9.66 16.98
C ASP A 256 31.95 -11.16 17.19
N ASP A 257 31.78 -11.91 16.10
CA ASP A 257 31.74 -13.39 16.10
C ASP A 257 33.15 -13.98 15.95
N ARG A 258 34.20 -13.23 16.35
CA ARG A 258 35.58 -13.73 16.36
C ARG A 258 35.70 -14.87 17.38
N ASP A 259 36.46 -15.88 16.99
CA ASP A 259 36.85 -16.97 17.87
C ASP A 259 37.72 -16.45 19.01
N ARG A 260 37.19 -16.50 20.24
CA ARG A 260 37.90 -16.04 21.43
C ARG A 260 37.90 -17.15 22.47
N PRO A 261 39.07 -17.44 23.09
CA PRO A 261 39.11 -18.37 24.21
C PRO A 261 38.27 -17.81 25.37
N ARG A 262 37.63 -18.71 26.12
CA ARG A 262 36.90 -18.34 27.34
C ARG A 262 37.82 -17.59 28.29
N CYS A 263 37.35 -16.43 28.75
CA CYS A 263 38.13 -15.61 29.67
C CYS A 263 38.31 -16.34 31.01
N PRO A 264 39.54 -16.44 31.57
CA PRO A 264 39.78 -17.17 32.82
C PRO A 264 38.99 -16.65 34.02
N ALA A 265 38.66 -15.36 34.04
CA ALA A 265 37.93 -14.74 35.14
C ALA A 265 36.40 -14.90 35.06
N VAL A 266 35.87 -15.63 34.07
CA VAL A 266 34.41 -15.88 33.94
C VAL A 266 33.88 -16.67 35.14
N ASP A 267 34.66 -17.59 35.71
CA ASP A 267 34.23 -18.34 36.90
C ASP A 267 33.98 -17.39 38.08
N ARG A 268 34.89 -16.44 38.32
CA ARG A 268 34.73 -15.37 39.33
C ARG A 268 33.51 -14.50 39.07
N LEU A 269 33.26 -14.13 37.81
CA LEU A 269 32.06 -13.36 37.43
C LEU A 269 30.77 -14.06 37.85
N CYS A 270 30.76 -15.39 37.83
CA CYS A 270 29.60 -16.19 38.16
C CYS A 270 29.53 -16.61 39.64
N GLU A 271 30.52 -16.28 40.47
CA GLU A 271 30.48 -16.63 41.90
C GLU A 271 29.48 -15.76 42.69
N PRO A 272 28.96 -16.25 43.83
CA PRO A 272 28.17 -15.44 44.75
C PRO A 272 28.96 -14.21 45.23
N GLU A 273 28.25 -13.15 45.64
CA GLU A 273 28.79 -11.90 46.20
C GLU A 273 29.64 -11.04 45.24
N THR A 274 30.03 -11.55 44.07
CA THR A 274 30.58 -10.75 42.98
C THR A 274 29.53 -9.76 42.47
N LEU A 275 29.90 -8.48 42.29
CA LEU A 275 29.02 -7.42 41.77
C LEU A 275 27.60 -7.41 42.42
N PRO A 276 27.50 -7.29 43.76
CA PRO A 276 26.29 -7.60 44.53
C PRO A 276 25.11 -6.68 44.23
N HIS A 277 25.37 -5.50 43.65
CA HIS A 277 24.36 -4.49 43.32
C HIS A 277 23.90 -4.53 41.87
N LEU A 278 24.37 -5.48 41.07
CA LEU A 278 24.09 -5.55 39.65
C LEU A 278 22.61 -5.87 39.38
N THR A 279 21.97 -4.99 38.59
CA THR A 279 20.57 -5.11 38.17
C THR A 279 20.45 -5.28 36.66
N HIS A 280 21.42 -4.77 35.89
CA HIS A 280 21.41 -4.80 34.44
C HIS A 280 22.76 -5.29 33.93
N PHE A 281 22.74 -6.39 33.19
CA PHE A 281 23.93 -6.96 32.57
C PHE A 281 23.70 -7.20 31.06
N ASP A 282 24.35 -6.42 30.21
CA ASP A 282 24.29 -6.61 28.76
C ASP A 282 25.58 -7.22 28.25
N ILE A 283 25.52 -8.47 27.79
CA ILE A 283 26.63 -9.20 27.20
C ILE A 283 26.28 -9.70 25.78
N CYS A 284 25.44 -8.96 25.05
CA CYS A 284 25.14 -9.28 23.66
C CYS A 284 26.44 -9.41 22.84
N GLY A 285 26.55 -10.42 21.98
CA GLY A 285 27.81 -10.76 21.30
C GLY A 285 28.78 -11.62 22.13
N ASN A 286 28.47 -11.92 23.39
CA ASN A 286 29.19 -12.85 24.27
C ASN A 286 30.72 -12.69 24.30
N GLN A 287 31.23 -11.46 24.49
CA GLN A 287 32.65 -11.17 24.29
C GLN A 287 33.63 -11.88 25.25
N PHE A 288 33.13 -12.44 26.35
CA PHE A 288 33.92 -13.21 27.32
C PHE A 288 33.82 -14.73 27.11
N SER A 289 33.10 -15.16 26.07
CA SER A 289 32.82 -16.55 25.69
C SER A 289 32.20 -17.37 26.84
N LEU A 290 31.15 -16.82 27.48
CA LEU A 290 30.35 -17.55 28.45
C LEU A 290 29.68 -18.75 27.76
N LYS A 291 29.51 -19.84 28.50
CA LYS A 291 28.65 -20.97 28.11
C LYS A 291 27.27 -20.81 28.75
N LEU A 292 26.30 -21.59 28.29
CA LEU A 292 24.97 -21.63 28.90
C LEU A 292 25.02 -21.89 30.41
N ILE A 293 25.90 -22.79 30.86
CA ILE A 293 26.07 -23.09 32.30
C ILE A 293 26.58 -21.89 33.10
N ASP A 294 27.42 -21.04 32.50
CA ASP A 294 27.93 -19.82 33.13
C ASP A 294 26.77 -18.82 33.31
N VAL A 295 25.95 -18.64 32.27
CA VAL A 295 24.75 -17.77 32.33
C VAL A 295 23.77 -18.26 33.40
N LYS A 296 23.52 -19.57 33.48
CA LYS A 296 22.68 -20.18 34.52
C LYS A 296 23.21 -19.89 35.92
N LYS A 297 24.50 -20.10 36.13
CA LYS A 297 25.16 -19.87 37.43
C LYS A 297 25.12 -18.39 37.80
N PHE A 298 25.42 -17.51 36.85
CA PHE A 298 25.37 -16.07 37.01
C PHE A 298 23.98 -15.58 37.45
N ILE A 299 22.92 -15.92 36.72
CA ILE A 299 21.55 -15.50 37.07
C ILE A 299 21.16 -15.98 38.47
N LYS A 300 21.47 -17.25 38.79
CA LYS A 300 21.17 -17.82 40.12
C LYS A 300 21.85 -17.06 41.26
N ASN A 301 23.08 -16.60 41.04
CA ASN A 301 23.89 -15.93 42.06
C ASN A 301 23.65 -14.41 42.14
N HIS A 302 22.85 -13.83 41.23
CA HIS A 302 22.54 -12.40 41.20
C HIS A 302 21.01 -12.16 41.24
N PRO A 303 20.37 -12.27 42.42
CA PRO A 303 18.92 -12.24 42.55
C PRO A 303 18.27 -10.88 42.27
N ASN A 304 19.06 -9.80 42.24
CA ASN A 304 18.58 -8.44 41.97
C ASN A 304 18.56 -8.10 40.46
N LEU A 305 18.87 -9.06 39.58
CA LEU A 305 18.87 -8.83 38.14
C LEU A 305 17.45 -8.53 37.62
N GLU A 306 17.33 -7.40 36.94
CA GLU A 306 16.13 -6.97 36.22
C GLU A 306 16.29 -7.17 34.70
N PHE A 307 17.53 -7.17 34.19
CA PHE A 307 17.82 -7.26 32.76
C PHE A 307 19.08 -8.07 32.45
N VAL A 308 18.99 -8.96 31.46
CA VAL A 308 20.14 -9.67 30.88
C VAL A 308 20.13 -9.63 29.35
N GLY A 309 21.19 -9.11 28.74
CA GLY A 309 21.34 -9.03 27.28
C GLY A 309 22.13 -10.21 26.71
N LEU A 310 21.46 -11.12 25.96
CA LEU A 310 22.06 -12.34 25.38
C LEU A 310 21.84 -12.46 23.86
N ALA A 311 21.59 -11.34 23.17
CA ALA A 311 21.39 -11.36 21.71
C ALA A 311 22.72 -11.43 20.94
N ALA A 312 22.66 -11.85 19.68
CA ALA A 312 23.82 -12.18 18.86
C ALA A 312 24.80 -13.14 19.56
N TRP A 313 24.26 -14.25 20.07
CA TRP A 313 25.05 -15.36 20.61
C TRP A 313 25.95 -15.95 19.52
N PRO A 314 27.20 -16.34 19.84
CA PRO A 314 28.16 -16.80 18.84
C PRO A 314 27.64 -18.00 18.04
N SER A 315 27.86 -17.99 16.72
CA SER A 315 27.30 -18.99 15.79
C SER A 315 27.71 -20.43 16.13
N ARG A 316 28.87 -20.60 16.78
CA ARG A 316 29.39 -21.92 17.21
C ARG A 316 28.66 -22.50 18.41
N GLN A 317 28.02 -21.63 19.20
CA GLN A 317 27.20 -21.98 20.36
C GLN A 317 25.70 -21.95 20.02
N TYR A 318 25.33 -22.07 18.73
CA TYR A 318 23.92 -22.03 18.30
C TYR A 318 23.05 -23.12 18.98
N HIS A 319 23.67 -24.26 19.33
CA HIS A 319 23.03 -25.33 20.09
C HIS A 319 22.57 -24.88 21.50
N GLU A 320 23.12 -23.80 22.06
CA GLU A 320 22.74 -23.26 23.36
C GLU A 320 21.51 -22.34 23.30
N LEU A 321 21.09 -21.87 22.11
CA LEU A 321 19.99 -20.92 21.97
C LEU A 321 18.68 -21.44 22.58
N GLN A 322 18.41 -22.75 22.43
CA GLN A 322 17.24 -23.37 23.05
C GLN A 322 17.30 -23.29 24.59
N GLY A 323 18.50 -23.45 25.16
CA GLY A 323 18.71 -23.34 26.59
C GLY A 323 18.58 -21.90 27.10
N ILE A 324 19.02 -20.91 26.32
CA ILE A 324 18.80 -19.49 26.63
C ILE A 324 17.31 -19.15 26.59
N TYR A 325 16.60 -19.65 25.58
CA TYR A 325 15.15 -19.49 25.52
C TYR A 325 14.46 -20.11 26.74
N GLN A 326 14.82 -21.35 27.11
CA GLN A 326 14.28 -22.00 28.31
C GLN A 326 14.55 -21.18 29.58
N LEU A 327 15.75 -20.60 29.73
CA LEU A 327 16.05 -19.73 30.87
C LEU A 327 15.13 -18.52 30.96
N SER A 328 14.75 -17.94 29.83
CA SER A 328 13.82 -16.79 29.83
C SER A 328 12.42 -17.16 30.33
N LEU A 329 12.04 -18.43 30.22
CA LEU A 329 10.80 -18.97 30.76
C LEU A 329 10.95 -19.27 32.26
N ASP A 330 12.11 -19.77 32.68
CA ASP A 330 12.42 -20.08 34.09
C ASP A 330 12.53 -18.80 34.95
N TYR A 331 12.95 -17.68 34.36
CA TYR A 331 13.14 -16.38 35.03
C TYR A 331 12.30 -15.25 34.41
N PRO A 332 10.95 -15.32 34.49
CA PRO A 332 10.07 -14.40 33.75
C PRO A 332 10.10 -12.95 34.26
N HIS A 333 10.56 -12.74 35.49
CA HIS A 333 10.74 -11.43 36.12
C HIS A 333 11.96 -10.66 35.56
N ILE A 334 12.91 -11.38 34.93
CA ILE A 334 14.07 -10.78 34.29
C ILE A 334 13.72 -10.50 32.83
N THR A 335 13.90 -9.26 32.39
CA THR A 335 13.80 -8.94 30.97
C THR A 335 15.05 -9.45 30.26
N MET A 336 14.89 -10.39 29.32
CA MET A 336 16.01 -10.94 28.56
C MET A 336 15.91 -10.57 27.08
N THR A 337 17.05 -10.31 26.43
CA THR A 337 17.15 -10.33 24.96
C THR A 337 17.83 -11.59 24.51
N GLY A 338 17.53 -12.05 23.29
CA GLY A 338 18.15 -13.24 22.73
C GLY A 338 17.82 -13.41 21.26
N ASP A 339 18.26 -14.55 20.73
CA ASP A 339 18.18 -14.89 19.30
C ASP A 339 17.17 -16.00 19.00
N ARG A 340 16.47 -16.51 20.02
CA ARG A 340 15.45 -17.53 19.86
C ARG A 340 14.23 -17.22 20.72
N GLY A 341 13.04 -17.43 20.17
CA GLY A 341 11.78 -17.27 20.86
C GLY A 341 11.26 -15.83 20.84
N GLU A 342 9.95 -15.73 20.64
CA GLU A 342 9.20 -14.50 20.40
C GLU A 342 9.51 -13.38 21.41
N LYS A 343 9.38 -13.66 22.72
CA LYS A 343 9.60 -12.65 23.79
C LYS A 343 11.02 -12.09 23.76
N LEU A 344 12.01 -12.95 23.52
CA LEU A 344 13.41 -12.57 23.44
C LEU A 344 13.70 -11.74 22.19
N LEU A 345 13.20 -12.17 21.02
CA LEU A 345 13.37 -11.45 19.76
C LEU A 345 12.68 -10.08 19.79
N LEU A 346 11.46 -9.99 20.34
CA LEU A 346 10.75 -8.73 20.55
C LEU A 346 11.53 -7.79 21.47
N ALA A 347 12.08 -8.31 22.57
CA ALA A 347 12.93 -7.54 23.46
C ALA A 347 14.21 -7.06 22.75
N THR A 348 14.83 -7.90 21.93
CA THR A 348 15.99 -7.56 21.10
C THR A 348 15.67 -6.39 20.17
N LEU A 349 14.59 -6.46 19.39
CA LEU A 349 14.18 -5.39 18.47
C LEU A 349 13.82 -4.08 19.20
N THR A 350 13.21 -4.18 20.39
CA THR A 350 12.73 -3.02 21.15
C THR A 350 13.85 -2.26 21.84
N ARG A 351 14.85 -2.97 22.37
CA ARG A 351 15.94 -2.37 23.17
C ARG A 351 17.13 -1.92 22.32
N ASN A 352 17.42 -2.60 21.22
CA ASN A 352 18.64 -2.38 20.43
C ASN A 352 18.47 -1.39 19.26
N LYS A 353 17.65 -0.35 19.41
CA LYS A 353 17.21 0.58 18.34
C LYS A 353 18.34 1.07 17.40
N ASP A 354 19.54 1.33 17.93
CA ASP A 354 20.69 1.85 17.20
C ASP A 354 21.83 0.82 17.00
N ARG A 355 21.62 -0.45 17.36
CA ARG A 355 22.64 -1.52 17.27
C ARG A 355 22.32 -2.46 16.11
N ARG A 356 22.60 -1.98 14.90
CA ARG A 356 22.24 -2.64 13.64
C ARG A 356 22.53 -4.14 13.61
N ILE A 357 23.71 -4.58 14.05
CA ILE A 357 24.11 -5.99 13.95
C ILE A 357 23.14 -6.92 14.71
N TYR A 358 22.69 -6.50 15.90
CA TYR A 358 21.76 -7.29 16.71
C TYR A 358 20.36 -7.28 16.08
N LEU A 359 19.95 -6.15 15.52
CA LEU A 359 18.66 -6.03 14.82
C LEU A 359 18.64 -6.87 13.54
N GLN A 360 19.74 -6.91 12.79
CA GLN A 360 19.89 -7.73 11.61
C GLN A 360 19.86 -9.23 11.96
N ASN A 361 20.57 -9.64 13.01
CA ASN A 361 20.52 -11.01 13.53
C ASN A 361 19.10 -11.37 13.96
N ALA A 362 18.42 -10.48 14.69
CA ALA A 362 17.04 -10.68 15.10
C ALA A 362 16.10 -10.82 13.89
N PHE A 363 16.23 -10.01 12.84
CA PHE A 363 15.44 -10.19 11.61
C PHE A 363 15.68 -11.55 10.96
N HIS A 364 16.94 -12.01 10.90
CA HIS A 364 17.24 -13.34 10.38
C HIS A 364 16.58 -14.44 11.22
N ASN A 365 16.72 -14.41 12.54
CA ASN A 365 16.12 -15.41 13.42
C ASN A 365 14.58 -15.38 13.39
N ILE A 366 13.97 -14.19 13.32
CA ILE A 366 12.52 -14.08 13.15
C ILE A 366 12.09 -14.68 11.81
N PHE A 367 12.84 -14.45 10.74
CA PHE A 367 12.54 -15.03 9.43
C PHE A 367 12.54 -16.57 9.49
N GLU A 368 13.56 -17.18 10.10
CA GLU A 368 13.65 -18.63 10.29
C GLU A 368 12.52 -19.17 11.19
N GLU A 369 12.25 -18.54 12.33
CA GLU A 369 11.20 -18.99 13.26
C GLU A 369 9.78 -18.82 12.74
N THR A 370 9.57 -17.91 11.78
CA THR A 370 8.25 -17.68 11.17
C THR A 370 8.04 -18.49 9.89
N ALA A 371 9.02 -19.32 9.50
CA ALA A 371 8.97 -20.14 8.28
C ALA A 371 7.87 -21.22 8.32
N SER A 372 7.57 -21.80 9.49
CA SER A 372 6.59 -22.91 9.65
C SER A 372 5.12 -22.48 9.62
N ARG A 373 4.81 -21.18 9.72
CA ARG A 373 3.46 -20.57 9.68
C ARG A 373 2.61 -20.73 10.96
N ASP A 374 3.18 -21.22 12.05
CA ASP A 374 2.38 -21.63 13.22
C ASP A 374 1.94 -20.50 14.16
N TRP A 375 2.46 -19.27 14.00
CA TRP A 375 2.17 -18.19 14.95
C TRP A 375 2.26 -16.78 14.33
N LEU A 376 1.51 -15.86 14.92
CA LEU A 376 1.46 -14.44 14.57
C LEU A 376 1.50 -13.61 15.86
N ASN A 377 2.52 -12.77 16.02
CA ASN A 377 2.53 -11.73 17.06
C ASN A 377 2.47 -10.32 16.43
N PRO A 378 1.34 -9.58 16.62
CA PRO A 378 1.20 -8.19 16.21
C PRO A 378 2.28 -7.24 16.80
N ASP A 379 2.71 -7.44 18.04
CA ASP A 379 3.75 -6.63 18.67
C ASP A 379 5.11 -6.82 18.01
N LEU A 380 5.41 -8.05 17.58
CA LEU A 380 6.62 -8.35 16.83
C LEU A 380 6.62 -7.66 15.47
N LEU A 381 5.52 -7.75 14.72
CA LEU A 381 5.37 -7.00 13.47
C LEU A 381 5.50 -5.49 13.71
N ALA A 382 4.87 -4.97 14.76
CA ALA A 382 4.97 -3.55 15.12
C ALA A 382 6.41 -3.12 15.42
N ALA A 383 7.20 -3.98 16.07
CA ALA A 383 8.62 -3.77 16.33
C ALA A 383 9.47 -3.83 15.05
N VAL A 384 9.22 -4.80 14.16
CA VAL A 384 9.90 -4.91 12.85
C VAL A 384 9.66 -3.65 12.02
N LEU A 385 8.41 -3.22 11.86
CA LEU A 385 8.07 -2.01 11.09
C LEU A 385 8.72 -0.74 11.68
N ARG A 386 8.83 -0.67 13.01
CA ARG A 386 9.53 0.43 13.69
C ARG A 386 11.02 0.43 13.36
N VAL A 387 11.68 -0.73 13.41
CA VAL A 387 13.10 -0.88 13.09
C VAL A 387 13.35 -0.54 11.63
N MET A 388 12.53 -1.05 10.69
CA MET A 388 12.63 -0.68 9.28
C MET A 388 12.53 0.83 9.07
N ARG A 389 11.58 1.50 9.74
CA ARG A 389 11.45 2.96 9.65
C ARG A 389 12.68 3.71 10.16
N LEU A 390 13.31 3.24 11.25
CA LEU A 390 14.53 3.84 11.81
C LEU A 390 15.74 3.68 10.89
N HIS A 391 15.78 2.60 10.11
CA HIS A 391 16.90 2.23 9.24
C HIS A 391 16.53 2.27 7.75
N MET A 392 15.56 3.10 7.34
CA MET A 392 15.07 3.16 5.95
C MET A 392 16.17 3.42 4.92
N ASN A 393 17.24 4.11 5.31
CA ASN A 393 18.40 4.40 4.44
C ASN A 393 19.43 3.24 4.38
N LYS A 394 19.18 2.11 5.03
CA LYS A 394 20.09 0.96 5.14
C LYS A 394 19.50 -0.25 4.44
N GLN A 395 19.97 -0.48 3.21
CA GLN A 395 19.43 -1.49 2.31
C GLN A 395 19.42 -2.91 2.89
N ASP A 396 20.50 -3.30 3.56
CA ASP A 396 20.64 -4.58 4.28
C ASP A 396 19.51 -4.80 5.30
N MET A 397 19.17 -3.76 6.05
CA MET A 397 18.09 -3.80 7.04
C MET A 397 16.71 -3.90 6.41
N ILE A 398 16.47 -3.18 5.31
CA ILE A 398 15.17 -3.19 4.64
C ILE A 398 14.95 -4.48 3.86
N LEU A 399 15.99 -5.06 3.27
CA LEU A 399 15.92 -6.38 2.64
C LEU A 399 15.50 -7.45 3.65
N ALA A 400 16.17 -7.53 4.80
CA ALA A 400 15.81 -8.49 5.86
C ALA A 400 14.43 -8.18 6.46
N GLY A 401 14.13 -6.91 6.74
CA GLY A 401 12.85 -6.48 7.30
C GLY A 401 11.65 -6.80 6.40
N THR A 402 11.77 -6.58 5.08
CA THR A 402 10.68 -6.90 4.12
C THR A 402 10.41 -8.39 4.02
N ALA A 403 11.44 -9.25 4.15
CA ALA A 403 11.25 -10.70 4.21
C ALA A 403 10.46 -11.11 5.46
N VAL A 404 10.78 -10.51 6.61
CA VAL A 404 10.06 -10.75 7.87
C VAL A 404 8.62 -10.23 7.79
N VAL A 405 8.39 -9.04 7.24
CA VAL A 405 7.04 -8.49 7.04
C VAL A 405 6.20 -9.45 6.21
N TYR A 406 6.71 -9.92 5.07
CA TYR A 406 6.02 -10.91 4.25
C TYR A 406 5.64 -12.15 5.07
N ASN A 407 6.59 -12.74 5.79
CA ASN A 407 6.33 -13.93 6.60
C ASN A 407 5.26 -13.72 7.68
N LEU A 408 5.21 -12.52 8.29
CA LEU A 408 4.23 -12.15 9.32
C LEU A 408 2.88 -11.69 8.74
N THR A 409 2.75 -11.55 7.42
CA THR A 409 1.51 -11.13 6.75
C THR A 409 0.96 -12.13 5.74
N ARG A 410 1.64 -13.26 5.52
CA ARG A 410 1.25 -14.24 4.49
C ARG A 410 0.08 -15.11 4.93
N GLY A 411 -0.76 -15.52 3.97
CA GLY A 411 -1.91 -16.42 4.21
C GLY A 411 -2.97 -15.82 5.15
N GLU A 412 -3.67 -16.68 5.88
CA GLU A 412 -4.75 -16.30 6.81
C GLU A 412 -4.27 -15.44 7.99
N GLN A 413 -2.97 -15.41 8.26
CA GLN A 413 -2.40 -14.61 9.36
C GLN A 413 -2.73 -13.12 9.19
N SER A 414 -2.73 -12.62 7.95
CA SER A 414 -3.10 -11.23 7.69
C SER A 414 -4.50 -10.90 8.19
N ALA A 415 -5.46 -11.85 8.17
CA ALA A 415 -6.86 -11.64 8.54
C ALA A 415 -7.04 -11.28 10.02
N HIS A 416 -6.13 -11.76 10.86
CA HIS A 416 -6.16 -11.58 12.30
C HIS A 416 -5.39 -10.32 12.76
N LEU A 417 -4.65 -9.65 11.86
CA LEU A 417 -3.92 -8.43 12.19
C LEU A 417 -4.87 -7.25 12.44
N PRO A 418 -4.59 -6.40 13.46
CA PRO A 418 -5.26 -5.13 13.63
C PRO A 418 -5.10 -4.24 12.40
N LEU A 419 -6.19 -3.58 11.98
CA LEU A 419 -6.23 -2.79 10.75
C LEU A 419 -5.16 -1.67 10.72
N GLU A 420 -4.94 -0.99 11.83
CA GLU A 420 -3.89 0.05 11.93
C GLU A 420 -2.49 -0.53 11.63
N LEU A 421 -2.21 -1.73 12.15
CA LEU A 421 -0.93 -2.38 11.96
C LEU A 421 -0.74 -2.86 10.52
N LEU A 422 -1.81 -3.39 9.90
CA LEU A 422 -1.82 -3.77 8.49
C LEU A 422 -1.58 -2.55 7.59
N ASN A 423 -2.25 -1.42 7.86
CA ASN A 423 -2.04 -0.16 7.13
C ASN A 423 -0.59 0.32 7.24
N ARG A 424 0.00 0.20 8.44
CA ARG A 424 1.42 0.52 8.67
C ARG A 424 2.35 -0.42 7.92
N ALA A 425 2.03 -1.70 7.82
CA ALA A 425 2.80 -2.67 7.05
C ALA A 425 2.80 -2.29 5.57
N VAL A 426 1.62 -2.12 4.96
CA VAL A 426 1.48 -1.71 3.56
C VAL A 426 2.19 -0.38 3.28
N SER A 427 1.99 0.64 4.14
CA SER A 427 2.67 1.93 3.99
C SER A 427 4.18 1.82 4.08
N THR A 428 4.72 0.95 4.95
CA THR A 428 6.17 0.73 5.09
C THR A 428 6.72 -0.01 3.87
N THR A 429 5.99 -1.00 3.36
CA THR A 429 6.32 -1.73 2.13
C THR A 429 6.37 -0.80 0.92
N LEU A 430 5.36 0.06 0.72
CA LEU A 430 5.35 1.05 -0.36
C LEU A 430 6.53 2.03 -0.24
N THR A 431 6.80 2.52 0.97
CA THR A 431 7.94 3.41 1.22
C THR A 431 9.27 2.70 0.91
N SER A 432 9.37 1.40 1.19
CA SER A 432 10.56 0.59 0.89
C SER A 432 10.76 0.44 -0.62
N ILE A 433 9.70 0.20 -1.39
CA ILE A 433 9.74 0.17 -2.87
C ILE A 433 10.24 1.50 -3.42
N GLU A 434 9.75 2.62 -2.90
CA GLU A 434 10.11 3.96 -3.38
C GLU A 434 11.58 4.31 -3.15
N HIS A 435 12.13 3.94 -1.99
CA HIS A 435 13.52 4.22 -1.61
C HIS A 435 14.54 3.26 -2.23
N HIS A 436 14.17 2.01 -2.47
CA HIS A 436 15.10 0.93 -2.85
C HIS A 436 14.77 0.31 -4.22
N GLN A 437 14.51 1.14 -5.21
CA GLN A 437 14.05 0.71 -6.55
C GLN A 437 15.06 -0.11 -7.35
N GLU A 438 16.31 -0.21 -6.92
CA GLU A 438 17.37 -0.94 -7.64
C GLU A 438 17.54 -2.37 -7.12
N GLN A 439 16.88 -2.71 -6.01
CA GLN A 439 17.15 -3.93 -5.27
C GLN A 439 16.07 -4.98 -5.54
N VAL A 440 16.29 -5.77 -6.60
CA VAL A 440 15.30 -6.74 -7.11
C VAL A 440 14.77 -7.69 -6.03
N GLN A 441 15.64 -8.23 -5.17
CA GLN A 441 15.19 -9.16 -4.13
C GLN A 441 14.30 -8.49 -3.07
N LEU A 442 14.59 -7.25 -2.70
CA LEU A 442 13.75 -6.44 -1.81
C LEU A 442 12.40 -6.16 -2.46
N LEU A 443 12.41 -5.80 -3.74
CA LEU A 443 11.18 -5.57 -4.51
C LEU A 443 10.32 -6.84 -4.59
N LYS A 444 10.93 -8.02 -4.80
CA LYS A 444 10.22 -9.31 -4.76
C LYS A 444 9.54 -9.55 -3.41
N ASN A 445 10.23 -9.31 -2.29
CA ASN A 445 9.62 -9.45 -0.95
C ASN A 445 8.44 -8.47 -0.75
N CYS A 446 8.60 -7.23 -1.21
CA CYS A 446 7.54 -6.23 -1.13
C CYS A 446 6.32 -6.63 -1.97
N PHE A 447 6.55 -7.12 -3.18
CA PHE A 447 5.50 -7.56 -4.09
C PHE A 447 4.79 -8.79 -3.53
N LEU A 448 5.50 -9.75 -2.94
CA LEU A 448 4.88 -10.88 -2.24
C LEU A 448 3.93 -10.45 -1.12
N THR A 449 4.30 -9.40 -0.36
CA THR A 449 3.43 -8.82 0.67
C THR A 449 2.18 -8.18 0.05
N LEU A 450 2.36 -7.43 -1.03
CA LEU A 450 1.27 -6.71 -1.71
C LEU A 450 0.41 -7.63 -2.59
N CYS A 451 0.88 -8.82 -2.98
CA CYS A 451 0.10 -9.79 -3.75
C CYS A 451 -0.94 -10.55 -2.92
N SER A 452 -1.04 -10.30 -1.62
CA SER A 452 -2.06 -10.93 -0.79
C SER A 452 -3.38 -10.18 -0.94
N ASP A 453 -4.40 -10.85 -1.49
CA ASP A 453 -5.76 -10.32 -1.64
C ASP A 453 -6.29 -9.77 -0.30
N ASN A 454 -6.09 -10.52 0.78
CA ASN A 454 -6.53 -10.11 2.11
C ASN A 454 -5.80 -8.86 2.62
N VAL A 455 -4.52 -8.67 2.27
CA VAL A 455 -3.78 -7.44 2.59
C VAL A 455 -4.32 -6.27 1.76
N LEU A 456 -4.51 -6.44 0.45
CA LEU A 456 -4.97 -5.37 -0.44
C LEU A 456 -6.41 -4.93 -0.14
N HIS A 457 -7.34 -5.86 0.12
CA HIS A 457 -8.74 -5.53 0.37
C HIS A 457 -9.00 -4.96 1.77
N ARG A 458 -8.26 -5.41 2.79
CA ARG A 458 -8.49 -4.91 4.17
C ARG A 458 -7.75 -3.63 4.46
N ALA A 459 -6.54 -3.45 3.92
CA ALA A 459 -5.74 -2.27 4.23
C ALA A 459 -6.32 -0.99 3.63
N LYS A 460 -6.25 0.12 4.37
CA LYS A 460 -6.56 1.47 3.89
C LYS A 460 -5.27 2.18 3.49
N PHE A 461 -5.04 2.31 2.20
CA PHE A 461 -3.87 2.97 1.61
C PHE A 461 -4.23 3.61 0.25
N SER A 462 -3.31 4.39 -0.32
CA SER A 462 -3.51 4.95 -1.66
C SER A 462 -3.26 3.87 -2.73
N CYS A 463 -4.34 3.34 -3.31
CA CYS A 463 -4.27 2.40 -4.42
C CYS A 463 -3.53 3.01 -5.63
N LYS A 464 -3.74 4.31 -5.90
CA LYS A 464 -2.98 5.07 -6.90
C LYS A 464 -1.47 5.01 -6.68
N ARG A 465 -1.00 5.39 -5.48
CA ARG A 465 0.44 5.34 -5.12
C ARG A 465 1.03 3.94 -5.31
N CYS A 466 0.26 2.91 -4.96
CA CYS A 466 0.67 1.52 -5.15
C CYS A 466 0.80 1.17 -6.64
N CYS A 467 -0.23 1.45 -7.45
CA CYS A 467 -0.21 1.20 -8.88
C CYS A 467 0.92 1.94 -9.59
N GLU A 468 1.12 3.22 -9.30
CA GLU A 468 2.22 4.01 -9.87
C GLU A 468 3.59 3.40 -9.54
N SER A 469 3.78 2.97 -8.29
CA SER A 469 5.02 2.30 -7.84
C SER A 469 5.23 0.98 -8.55
N VAL A 470 4.19 0.13 -8.64
CA VAL A 470 4.25 -1.17 -9.30
C VAL A 470 4.55 -1.01 -10.79
N PHE A 471 3.85 -0.11 -11.49
CA PHE A 471 4.13 0.17 -12.90
C PHE A 471 5.55 0.66 -13.14
N LYS A 472 6.07 1.54 -12.27
CA LYS A 472 7.45 2.03 -12.37
C LYS A 472 8.45 0.86 -12.33
N ILE A 473 8.21 -0.13 -11.47
CA ILE A 473 9.04 -1.34 -11.36
C ILE A 473 8.85 -2.26 -12.58
N LEU A 474 7.60 -2.50 -13.02
CA LEU A 474 7.29 -3.33 -14.20
C LEU A 474 7.90 -2.79 -15.50
N ILE A 475 7.97 -1.47 -15.65
CA ILE A 475 8.63 -0.81 -16.79
C ILE A 475 10.14 -0.98 -16.72
N ARG A 476 10.74 -0.91 -15.52
CA ARG A 476 12.19 -0.94 -15.32
C ARG A 476 12.80 -2.35 -15.42
N PHE A 477 12.11 -3.37 -14.91
CA PHE A 477 12.70 -4.71 -14.77
C PHE A 477 12.03 -5.75 -15.68
N ASN A 478 12.86 -6.64 -16.23
CA ASN A 478 12.45 -7.81 -16.98
C ASN A 478 12.70 -9.09 -16.14
N ASP A 479 11.98 -9.26 -15.03
CA ASP A 479 12.07 -10.42 -14.15
C ASP A 479 10.71 -11.13 -14.05
N ILE A 480 10.69 -12.45 -14.26
CA ILE A 480 9.45 -13.25 -14.34
C ILE A 480 8.58 -13.13 -13.10
N HIS A 481 9.17 -13.08 -11.91
CA HIS A 481 8.41 -12.99 -10.66
C HIS A 481 7.86 -11.59 -10.45
N ILE A 482 8.65 -10.55 -10.76
CA ILE A 482 8.19 -9.16 -10.73
C ILE A 482 7.02 -8.95 -11.70
N LYS A 483 7.12 -9.48 -12.93
CA LYS A 483 6.02 -9.44 -13.92
C LYS A 483 4.75 -10.04 -13.32
N ARG A 484 4.82 -11.34 -12.94
CA ARG A 484 3.67 -12.11 -12.41
C ARG A 484 3.01 -11.42 -11.22
N MET A 485 3.80 -11.02 -10.24
CA MET A 485 3.29 -10.38 -9.03
C MET A 485 2.75 -8.97 -9.30
N GLY A 486 3.45 -8.19 -10.11
CA GLY A 486 3.04 -6.82 -10.42
C GLY A 486 1.72 -6.79 -11.17
N VAL A 487 1.52 -7.63 -12.19
CA VAL A 487 0.24 -7.67 -12.91
C VAL A 487 -0.89 -8.20 -12.03
N ALA A 488 -0.62 -9.12 -11.10
CA ALA A 488 -1.61 -9.56 -10.11
C ALA A 488 -2.08 -8.38 -9.24
N ILE A 489 -1.14 -7.60 -8.69
CA ILE A 489 -1.44 -6.41 -7.88
C ILE A 489 -2.26 -5.39 -8.69
N ILE A 490 -1.83 -5.06 -9.91
CA ILE A 490 -2.56 -4.12 -10.77
C ILE A 490 -3.97 -4.64 -11.10
N SER A 491 -4.13 -5.94 -11.38
CA SER A 491 -5.43 -6.51 -11.74
C SER A 491 -6.47 -6.36 -10.63
N ILE A 492 -6.05 -6.50 -9.36
CA ILE A 492 -6.90 -6.31 -8.18
C ILE A 492 -7.18 -4.82 -7.99
N LEU A 493 -6.12 -4.00 -7.96
CA LEU A 493 -6.26 -2.58 -7.62
C LEU A 493 -6.99 -1.77 -8.68
N ALA A 494 -6.84 -2.08 -9.96
CA ALA A 494 -7.50 -1.33 -11.04
C ALA A 494 -9.03 -1.33 -10.89
N ALA A 495 -9.61 -2.41 -10.35
CA ALA A 495 -11.05 -2.50 -10.10
C ALA A 495 -11.52 -1.61 -8.92
N GLU A 496 -10.63 -1.32 -7.97
CA GLU A 496 -10.92 -0.55 -6.75
C GLU A 496 -10.62 0.96 -6.90
N ILE A 497 -9.86 1.36 -7.91
CA ILE A 497 -9.41 2.74 -8.08
C ILE A 497 -10.54 3.62 -8.66
N PRO A 498 -10.80 4.81 -8.10
CA PRO A 498 -11.73 5.78 -8.67
C PRO A 498 -11.34 6.18 -10.10
N THR A 499 -12.32 6.47 -10.95
CA THR A 499 -12.09 6.82 -12.37
C THR A 499 -11.17 8.04 -12.55
N SER A 500 -11.22 9.02 -11.64
CA SER A 500 -10.31 10.18 -11.65
C SER A 500 -8.84 9.79 -11.50
N ASP A 501 -8.54 8.82 -10.63
CA ASP A 501 -7.19 8.32 -10.41
C ASP A 501 -6.76 7.38 -11.56
N LEU A 502 -7.69 6.59 -12.12
CA LEU A 502 -7.43 5.76 -13.31
C LEU A 502 -7.03 6.60 -14.52
N LYS A 503 -7.67 7.77 -14.71
CA LYS A 503 -7.29 8.73 -15.75
C LYS A 503 -5.85 9.19 -15.61
N GLU A 504 -5.41 9.56 -14.41
CA GLU A 504 -4.02 9.93 -14.17
C GLU A 504 -3.08 8.74 -14.37
N ILE A 505 -3.50 7.54 -13.95
CA ILE A 505 -2.69 6.33 -14.13
C ILE A 505 -2.51 5.99 -15.61
N SER A 506 -3.56 6.11 -16.40
CA SER A 506 -3.56 5.77 -17.83
C SER A 506 -2.91 6.84 -18.73
N SER A 507 -2.66 8.04 -18.20
CA SER A 507 -2.00 9.12 -18.94
C SER A 507 -0.57 8.81 -19.41
N ASP A 508 0.12 7.85 -18.77
CA ASP A 508 1.44 7.37 -19.21
C ASP A 508 1.27 6.15 -20.14
N PRO A 509 1.44 6.31 -21.47
CA PRO A 509 1.22 5.25 -22.45
C PRO A 509 2.13 4.05 -22.24
N ARG A 510 3.31 4.24 -21.60
CA ARG A 510 4.27 3.17 -21.33
C ARG A 510 3.68 2.06 -20.45
N ARG A 511 2.67 2.38 -19.64
CA ARG A 511 2.00 1.42 -18.75
C ARG A 511 1.17 0.41 -19.56
N LEU A 512 0.35 0.89 -20.50
CA LEU A 512 -0.41 0.03 -21.39
C LEU A 512 0.49 -0.69 -22.39
N GLN A 513 1.51 -0.01 -22.94
CA GLN A 513 2.53 -0.64 -23.78
C GLN A 513 3.20 -1.82 -23.06
N ARG A 514 3.55 -1.66 -21.78
CA ARG A 514 4.17 -2.73 -20.99
C ARG A 514 3.25 -3.92 -20.77
N LEU A 515 1.97 -3.70 -20.51
CA LEU A 515 0.99 -4.80 -20.42
C LEU A 515 0.79 -5.49 -21.78
N LEU A 516 0.72 -4.72 -22.88
CA LEU A 516 0.64 -5.27 -24.23
C LEU A 516 1.87 -6.09 -24.61
N ILE A 517 3.08 -5.68 -24.20
CA ILE A 517 4.29 -6.49 -24.35
C ILE A 517 4.08 -7.87 -23.70
N TYR A 518 3.54 -7.95 -22.48
CA TYR A 518 3.32 -9.24 -21.81
C TYR A 518 2.27 -10.10 -22.51
N VAL A 519 1.24 -9.51 -23.11
CA VAL A 519 0.30 -10.24 -23.97
C VAL A 519 1.02 -10.79 -25.20
N VAL A 520 1.84 -9.98 -25.86
CA VAL A 520 2.61 -10.37 -27.05
C VAL A 520 3.61 -11.49 -26.73
N GLU A 521 4.38 -11.36 -25.65
CA GLU A 521 5.35 -12.38 -25.18
C GLU A 521 4.70 -13.75 -24.95
N LYS A 522 3.42 -13.77 -24.57
CA LYS A 522 2.69 -15.01 -24.22
C LYS A 522 1.85 -15.56 -25.36
N CYS A 523 1.38 -14.71 -26.27
CA CYS A 523 0.43 -15.10 -27.30
C CYS A 523 1.03 -15.20 -28.70
N LEU A 524 2.13 -14.52 -29.00
CA LEU A 524 2.65 -14.37 -30.36
C LEU A 524 4.07 -14.92 -30.50
N LEU A 525 4.41 -15.38 -31.70
CA LEU A 525 5.78 -15.73 -32.07
C LEU A 525 6.50 -14.56 -32.73
N ARG A 526 7.83 -14.64 -32.83
CA ARG A 526 8.66 -13.62 -33.49
C ARG A 526 8.16 -13.23 -34.89
N ARG A 527 7.83 -14.23 -35.71
CA ARG A 527 7.26 -14.02 -37.06
C ARG A 527 5.94 -13.26 -37.05
N ASP A 528 5.12 -13.47 -36.01
CA ASP A 528 3.82 -12.81 -35.89
C ASP A 528 4.01 -11.33 -35.55
N VAL A 529 5.01 -11.01 -34.71
CA VAL A 529 5.40 -9.63 -34.37
C VAL A 529 6.03 -8.92 -35.56
N GLU A 530 6.92 -9.58 -36.30
CA GLU A 530 7.53 -9.02 -37.51
C GLU A 530 6.46 -8.68 -38.56
N ALA A 531 5.53 -9.61 -38.82
CA ALA A 531 4.39 -9.37 -39.70
C ALA A 531 3.52 -8.20 -39.22
N LEU A 532 3.23 -8.15 -37.90
CA LEU A 532 2.46 -7.06 -37.30
C LEU A 532 3.14 -5.70 -37.50
N MET A 533 4.46 -5.64 -37.35
CA MET A 533 5.24 -4.40 -37.52
C MET A 533 5.44 -4.00 -38.99
N SER A 534 5.39 -4.96 -39.93
CA SER A 534 5.46 -4.66 -41.37
C SER A 534 4.13 -4.20 -41.96
N GLU A 535 3.01 -4.71 -41.44
CA GLU A 535 1.65 -4.44 -41.94
C GLU A 535 1.07 -3.11 -41.40
N ASN A 536 1.67 -2.51 -40.37
CA ASN A 536 1.15 -1.35 -39.66
C ASN A 536 2.21 -0.23 -39.54
N ASP A 537 1.84 0.97 -39.04
CA ASP A 537 2.81 2.04 -38.78
C ASP A 537 3.81 1.58 -37.70
N SER A 538 5.01 1.21 -38.16
CA SER A 538 6.09 0.66 -37.33
C SER A 538 6.49 1.58 -36.18
N ARG A 539 6.20 2.90 -36.28
CA ARG A 539 6.48 3.85 -35.20
C ARG A 539 5.59 3.61 -33.98
N ILE A 540 4.31 3.30 -34.18
CA ILE A 540 3.35 3.07 -33.09
C ILE A 540 3.71 1.80 -32.31
N LEU A 541 4.15 0.75 -33.02
CA LEU A 541 4.48 -0.55 -32.46
C LEU A 541 5.95 -0.74 -32.11
N SER A 542 6.78 0.30 -32.25
CA SER A 542 8.24 0.24 -32.04
C SER A 542 8.65 -0.29 -30.66
N TYR A 543 7.80 -0.12 -29.65
CA TYR A 543 8.04 -0.65 -28.30
C TYR A 543 8.02 -2.19 -28.22
N LEU A 544 7.43 -2.88 -29.20
CA LEU A 544 7.42 -4.35 -29.27
C LEU A 544 8.80 -4.96 -29.53
N HIS A 545 9.78 -4.19 -29.99
CA HIS A 545 11.17 -4.65 -30.07
C HIS A 545 11.75 -5.06 -28.71
N GLN A 546 11.15 -4.61 -27.61
CA GLN A 546 11.55 -4.98 -26.25
C GLN A 546 10.90 -6.29 -25.77
N ALA A 547 9.97 -6.86 -26.52
CA ALA A 547 9.25 -8.07 -26.15
C ALA A 547 10.14 -9.32 -26.30
N ASP A 548 10.22 -10.13 -25.25
CA ASP A 548 10.93 -11.40 -25.27
C ASP A 548 10.03 -12.51 -25.84
N VAL A 549 9.96 -12.58 -27.19
CA VAL A 549 9.11 -13.51 -27.93
C VAL A 549 9.88 -14.74 -28.43
N SER A 550 9.27 -15.91 -28.23
CA SER A 550 9.77 -17.19 -28.73
C SER A 550 9.77 -17.23 -30.27
N ALA A 551 10.76 -17.92 -30.85
CA ALA A 551 10.82 -18.15 -32.29
C ALA A 551 9.80 -19.23 -32.73
N GLU A 552 9.61 -20.25 -31.89
CA GLU A 552 8.76 -21.42 -32.13
C GLU A 552 7.93 -21.74 -30.88
N GLY A 553 6.89 -22.56 -31.05
CA GLY A 553 6.00 -23.00 -29.96
C GLY A 553 4.55 -22.54 -30.10
N SER A 554 3.76 -22.82 -29.07
CA SER A 554 2.37 -22.38 -28.94
C SER A 554 2.24 -21.23 -27.93
N PRO A 555 1.16 -20.44 -28.00
CA PRO A 555 0.76 -19.51 -26.94
C PRO A 555 0.77 -20.17 -25.55
N ILE A 556 1.11 -19.38 -24.52
CA ILE A 556 1.23 -19.84 -23.12
C ILE A 556 0.19 -19.15 -22.26
N TYR A 557 -0.77 -19.91 -21.73
CA TYR A 557 -1.69 -19.44 -20.70
C TYR A 557 -1.15 -19.66 -19.30
N ASP A 558 -0.53 -18.63 -18.73
CA ASP A 558 -0.12 -18.66 -17.33
C ASP A 558 -0.82 -17.58 -16.51
N THR A 559 -0.56 -17.59 -15.20
CA THR A 559 -1.08 -16.58 -14.28
C THR A 559 -0.69 -15.15 -14.69
N THR A 560 0.47 -14.96 -15.33
CA THR A 560 0.91 -13.64 -15.80
C THR A 560 0.00 -13.15 -16.92
N LEU A 561 -0.28 -13.98 -17.94
CA LEU A 561 -1.19 -13.61 -19.02
C LEU A 561 -2.61 -13.35 -18.49
N ARG A 562 -3.14 -14.24 -17.65
CA ARG A 562 -4.48 -14.10 -17.06
C ARG A 562 -4.65 -12.77 -16.31
N PHE A 563 -3.69 -12.43 -15.45
CA PHE A 563 -3.72 -11.18 -14.70
C PHE A 563 -3.43 -9.96 -15.58
N THR A 564 -2.58 -10.07 -16.60
CA THR A 564 -2.32 -8.99 -17.56
C THR A 564 -3.59 -8.60 -18.31
N LEU A 565 -4.32 -9.59 -18.85
CA LEU A 565 -5.58 -9.35 -19.57
C LEU A 565 -6.65 -8.77 -18.64
N SER A 566 -6.72 -9.26 -17.39
CA SER A 566 -7.64 -8.70 -16.38
C SER A 566 -7.27 -7.28 -15.96
N ALA A 567 -5.97 -6.96 -15.84
CA ALA A 567 -5.49 -5.62 -15.56
C ALA A 567 -5.84 -4.65 -16.70
N LEU A 568 -5.60 -5.05 -17.96
CA LEU A 568 -5.95 -4.25 -19.14
C LEU A 568 -7.46 -3.95 -19.19
N TRP A 569 -8.30 -4.97 -18.96
CA TRP A 569 -9.75 -4.79 -18.90
C TRP A 569 -10.17 -3.84 -17.78
N ASN A 570 -9.68 -4.04 -16.55
CA ASN A 570 -10.05 -3.20 -15.40
C ASN A 570 -9.53 -1.75 -15.49
N LEU A 571 -8.40 -1.51 -16.17
CA LEU A 571 -7.86 -0.16 -16.37
C LEU A 571 -8.63 0.65 -17.40
N THR A 572 -9.33 -0.01 -18.32
CA THR A 572 -10.13 0.61 -19.39
C THR A 572 -11.60 0.79 -19.01
N ASP A 573 -12.05 0.10 -17.97
CA ASP A 573 -13.42 0.16 -17.45
C ASP A 573 -13.80 1.58 -16.96
N GLU A 574 -14.84 2.14 -17.57
CA GLU A 574 -15.31 3.53 -17.39
C GLU A 574 -14.16 4.58 -17.41
N CYS A 575 -13.14 4.36 -18.23
CA CYS A 575 -11.96 5.24 -18.35
C CYS A 575 -11.67 5.58 -19.82
N PRO A 576 -12.32 6.61 -20.39
CA PRO A 576 -12.14 7.01 -21.80
C PRO A 576 -10.69 7.27 -22.20
N GLU A 577 -9.90 7.88 -21.32
CA GLU A 577 -8.49 8.17 -21.55
C GLU A 577 -7.64 6.89 -21.67
N ALA A 578 -7.95 5.86 -20.88
CA ALA A 578 -7.29 4.55 -20.97
C ALA A 578 -7.66 3.83 -22.27
N CYS A 579 -8.94 3.84 -22.66
CA CYS A 579 -9.40 3.31 -23.95
C CYS A 579 -8.70 4.02 -25.12
N GLN A 580 -8.64 5.34 -25.09
CA GLN A 580 -7.97 6.13 -26.12
C GLN A 580 -6.47 5.83 -26.17
N THR A 581 -5.81 5.73 -25.01
CA THR A 581 -4.39 5.39 -24.94
C THR A 581 -4.14 3.98 -25.48
N PHE A 582 -4.98 2.99 -25.14
CA PHE A 582 -4.91 1.63 -25.66
C PHE A 582 -4.97 1.60 -27.19
N VAL A 583 -5.90 2.35 -27.79
CA VAL A 583 -6.01 2.49 -29.26
C VAL A 583 -4.75 3.15 -29.83
N ASN A 584 -4.31 4.27 -29.24
CA ASN A 584 -3.17 5.05 -29.74
C ASN A 584 -1.84 4.30 -29.70
N VAL A 585 -1.69 3.32 -28.80
CA VAL A 585 -0.49 2.47 -28.73
C VAL A 585 -0.59 1.20 -29.58
N GLY A 586 -1.62 1.07 -30.43
CA GLY A 586 -1.78 -0.06 -31.33
C GLY A 586 -2.42 -1.30 -30.70
N GLY A 587 -3.14 -1.15 -29.59
CA GLY A 587 -3.78 -2.27 -28.89
C GLY A 587 -4.76 -3.08 -29.76
N LEU A 588 -5.50 -2.42 -30.65
CA LEU A 588 -6.48 -3.07 -31.53
C LEU A 588 -5.85 -4.05 -32.52
N VAL A 589 -4.76 -3.65 -33.19
CA VAL A 589 -4.07 -4.52 -34.16
C VAL A 589 -3.36 -5.68 -33.47
N ILE A 590 -2.83 -5.46 -32.26
CA ILE A 590 -2.29 -6.52 -31.42
C ILE A 590 -3.39 -7.52 -31.05
N TYR A 591 -4.53 -7.03 -30.55
CA TYR A 591 -5.65 -7.89 -30.17
C TYR A 591 -6.20 -8.68 -31.36
N ALA A 592 -6.35 -8.07 -32.53
CA ALA A 592 -6.75 -8.77 -33.75
C ALA A 592 -5.81 -9.95 -34.09
N LYS A 593 -4.48 -9.73 -34.00
CA LYS A 593 -3.47 -10.77 -34.24
C LYS A 593 -3.54 -11.88 -33.19
N VAL A 594 -3.67 -11.50 -31.91
CA VAL A 594 -3.79 -12.44 -30.78
C VAL A 594 -5.05 -13.29 -30.93
N LEU A 595 -6.21 -12.69 -31.15
CA LEU A 595 -7.48 -13.40 -31.32
C LEU A 595 -7.43 -14.39 -32.49
N LYS A 596 -6.84 -13.98 -33.62
CA LYS A 596 -6.61 -14.89 -34.77
C LYS A 596 -5.70 -16.06 -34.41
N LYS A 597 -4.61 -15.80 -33.67
CA LYS A 597 -3.65 -16.82 -33.24
C LYS A 597 -4.25 -17.83 -32.27
N MET A 598 -5.12 -17.37 -31.36
CA MET A 598 -5.80 -18.23 -30.39
C MET A 598 -6.80 -19.23 -31.01
N ALA A 599 -7.20 -19.05 -32.26
CA ALA A 599 -8.17 -19.91 -32.92
C ALA A 599 -7.70 -21.38 -33.07
N SER A 600 -6.39 -21.63 -33.03
CA SER A 600 -5.80 -22.98 -33.10
C SER A 600 -5.57 -23.64 -31.73
N GLU A 601 -5.83 -22.94 -30.63
CA GLU A 601 -5.54 -23.42 -29.27
C GLU A 601 -6.72 -24.20 -28.66
N GLU A 602 -6.45 -24.84 -27.54
CA GLU A 602 -7.46 -25.57 -26.75
C GLU A 602 -8.66 -24.68 -26.39
N GLU A 603 -9.86 -25.28 -26.38
CA GLU A 603 -11.14 -24.61 -26.19
C GLU A 603 -11.19 -23.79 -24.90
N ASP A 604 -10.75 -24.35 -23.78
CA ASP A 604 -10.77 -23.64 -22.50
C ASP A 604 -9.81 -22.46 -22.52
N PHE A 605 -8.56 -22.68 -22.93
CA PHE A 605 -7.56 -21.60 -23.04
C PHE A 605 -8.04 -20.47 -23.96
N LYS A 606 -8.46 -20.78 -25.19
CA LYS A 606 -8.90 -19.75 -26.14
C LYS A 606 -10.11 -18.98 -25.60
N ASN A 607 -11.06 -19.65 -24.94
CA ASN A 607 -12.26 -19.01 -24.41
C ASN A 607 -11.94 -18.03 -23.27
N HIS A 608 -10.96 -18.36 -22.43
CA HIS A 608 -10.49 -17.42 -21.40
C HIS A 608 -9.86 -16.16 -22.02
N VAL A 609 -9.01 -16.31 -23.04
CA VAL A 609 -8.40 -15.17 -23.72
C VAL A 609 -9.46 -14.34 -24.45
N TYR A 610 -10.36 -14.98 -25.20
CA TYR A 610 -11.46 -14.31 -25.91
C TYR A 610 -12.31 -13.48 -24.97
N THR A 611 -12.73 -14.06 -23.85
CA THR A 611 -13.55 -13.36 -22.85
C THR A 611 -12.87 -12.08 -22.36
N LYS A 612 -11.59 -12.15 -21.97
CA LYS A 612 -10.89 -10.97 -21.43
C LYS A 612 -10.58 -9.93 -22.50
N CYS A 613 -10.24 -10.36 -23.72
CA CYS A 613 -10.01 -9.45 -24.83
C CYS A 613 -11.30 -8.74 -25.25
N LEU A 614 -12.40 -9.48 -25.39
CA LEU A 614 -13.72 -8.93 -25.72
C LEU A 614 -14.23 -8.00 -24.63
N GLY A 615 -14.00 -8.30 -23.34
CA GLY A 615 -14.34 -7.40 -22.25
C GLY A 615 -13.68 -6.02 -22.39
N LEU A 616 -12.37 -5.96 -22.68
CA LEU A 616 -11.70 -4.69 -22.97
C LEU A 616 -12.24 -4.01 -24.23
N LEU A 617 -12.44 -4.77 -25.33
CA LEU A 617 -12.94 -4.20 -26.59
C LEU A 617 -14.36 -3.65 -26.44
N ASN A 618 -15.18 -4.23 -25.56
CA ASN A 618 -16.47 -3.69 -25.18
C ASN A 618 -16.33 -2.31 -24.51
N ASN A 619 -15.39 -2.15 -23.57
CA ASN A 619 -15.10 -0.84 -22.96
C ASN A 619 -14.60 0.18 -24.00
N VAL A 620 -13.85 -0.25 -25.00
CA VAL A 620 -13.43 0.61 -26.14
C VAL A 620 -14.63 1.00 -27.01
N ALA A 621 -15.61 0.11 -27.17
CA ALA A 621 -16.83 0.36 -27.91
C ALA A 621 -17.78 1.32 -27.17
N GLU A 622 -17.79 1.30 -25.84
CA GLU A 622 -18.57 2.20 -25.00
C GLU A 622 -18.16 3.68 -25.15
N VAL A 623 -16.87 3.93 -25.44
CA VAL A 623 -16.30 5.28 -25.49
C VAL A 623 -16.52 5.94 -26.87
N PRO A 624 -17.22 7.09 -26.96
CA PRO A 624 -17.56 7.71 -28.24
C PRO A 624 -16.37 8.01 -29.16
N SER A 625 -15.23 8.47 -28.62
CA SER A 625 -14.05 8.84 -29.41
C SER A 625 -13.30 7.64 -30.00
N THR A 626 -13.45 6.46 -29.42
CA THR A 626 -12.73 5.25 -29.84
C THR A 626 -13.61 4.23 -30.55
N LYS A 627 -14.92 4.24 -30.33
CA LYS A 627 -15.86 3.25 -30.87
C LYS A 627 -15.67 2.99 -32.38
N GLN A 628 -15.57 4.04 -33.20
CA GLN A 628 -15.38 3.91 -34.66
C GLN A 628 -14.07 3.20 -35.06
N THR A 629 -13.06 3.20 -34.20
CA THR A 629 -11.75 2.59 -34.48
C THR A 629 -11.80 1.06 -34.48
N LEU A 630 -12.89 0.46 -33.97
CA LEU A 630 -13.13 -0.99 -33.97
C LEU A 630 -13.63 -1.51 -35.33
N LEU A 631 -14.06 -0.63 -36.25
CA LEU A 631 -14.54 -1.00 -37.58
C LEU A 631 -13.38 -1.38 -38.51
N ILE A 632 -12.59 -2.38 -38.12
CA ILE A 632 -11.52 -2.97 -38.93
C ILE A 632 -11.86 -4.41 -39.26
N GLU A 633 -11.63 -4.81 -40.51
CA GLU A 633 -12.06 -6.09 -41.07
C GLU A 633 -11.72 -7.32 -40.19
N PRO A 634 -10.48 -7.50 -39.66
CA PRO A 634 -10.17 -8.66 -38.83
C PRO A 634 -10.97 -8.75 -37.53
N LEU A 635 -11.37 -7.61 -36.96
CA LEU A 635 -12.18 -7.57 -35.75
C LEU A 635 -13.67 -7.75 -36.06
N MET A 636 -14.17 -7.16 -37.15
CA MET A 636 -15.57 -7.31 -37.56
C MET A 636 -15.91 -8.76 -37.89
N ASP A 637 -15.04 -9.45 -38.63
CA ASP A 637 -15.18 -10.89 -38.90
C ASP A 637 -15.21 -11.72 -37.61
N PHE A 638 -14.34 -11.36 -36.67
CA PHE A 638 -14.28 -12.02 -35.36
C PHE A 638 -15.56 -11.78 -34.56
N PHE A 639 -16.04 -10.54 -34.45
CA PHE A 639 -17.27 -10.21 -33.72
C PHE A 639 -18.48 -10.93 -34.30
N ASN A 640 -18.62 -10.96 -35.62
CA ASN A 640 -19.72 -11.66 -36.28
C ASN A 640 -19.74 -13.15 -35.91
N LYS A 641 -18.55 -13.80 -35.94
CA LYS A 641 -18.41 -15.19 -35.52
C LYS A 641 -18.72 -15.39 -34.03
N MET A 642 -18.31 -14.45 -33.18
CA MET A 642 -18.47 -14.56 -31.73
C MET A 642 -19.92 -14.30 -31.26
N LEU A 643 -20.75 -13.57 -32.02
CA LEU A 643 -22.17 -13.39 -31.69
C LEU A 643 -22.90 -14.72 -31.47
N SER A 644 -22.59 -15.74 -32.29
CA SER A 644 -23.21 -17.07 -32.21
C SER A 644 -22.34 -18.09 -31.48
N HIS A 645 -21.41 -17.65 -30.64
CA HIS A 645 -20.52 -18.55 -29.89
C HIS A 645 -21.29 -19.37 -28.84
N SER A 646 -20.87 -20.63 -28.62
CA SER A 646 -21.49 -21.54 -27.65
C SER A 646 -21.37 -21.06 -26.20
N SER A 647 -20.23 -20.45 -25.85
CA SER A 647 -20.06 -19.76 -24.58
C SER A 647 -20.83 -18.43 -24.56
N ILE A 648 -21.86 -18.36 -23.72
CA ILE A 648 -22.68 -17.16 -23.51
C ILE A 648 -21.84 -15.95 -23.09
N GLN A 649 -20.74 -16.12 -22.34
CA GLN A 649 -19.92 -14.99 -21.91
C GLN A 649 -19.20 -14.32 -23.09
N ILE A 650 -18.76 -15.11 -24.07
CA ILE A 650 -18.13 -14.62 -25.30
C ILE A 650 -19.18 -13.96 -26.21
N SER A 651 -20.31 -14.63 -26.41
CA SER A 651 -21.44 -14.11 -27.18
C SER A 651 -21.97 -12.80 -26.58
N TYR A 652 -22.04 -12.70 -25.25
CA TYR A 652 -22.46 -11.51 -24.51
C TYR A 652 -21.59 -10.28 -24.81
N PHE A 653 -20.26 -10.41 -24.73
CA PHE A 653 -19.37 -9.28 -25.02
C PHE A 653 -19.35 -8.92 -26.51
N ALA A 654 -19.40 -9.90 -27.40
CA ALA A 654 -19.53 -9.64 -28.83
C ALA A 654 -20.81 -8.86 -29.14
N ALA A 655 -21.93 -9.25 -28.52
CA ALA A 655 -23.21 -8.57 -28.63
C ALA A 655 -23.15 -7.13 -28.09
N GLY A 656 -22.45 -6.89 -26.98
CA GLY A 656 -22.23 -5.53 -26.46
C GLY A 656 -21.44 -4.65 -27.42
N ILE A 657 -20.32 -5.16 -27.94
CA ILE A 657 -19.50 -4.44 -28.93
C ILE A 657 -20.35 -4.09 -30.16
N VAL A 658 -21.07 -5.07 -30.73
CA VAL A 658 -21.92 -4.87 -31.91
C VAL A 658 -23.05 -3.89 -31.62
N SER A 659 -23.67 -3.95 -30.44
CA SER A 659 -24.70 -3.00 -29.99
C SER A 659 -24.17 -1.57 -30.01
N HIS A 660 -22.97 -1.36 -29.46
CA HIS A 660 -22.32 -0.05 -29.46
C HIS A 660 -21.99 0.42 -30.88
N LEU A 661 -21.42 -0.44 -31.74
CA LEU A 661 -21.08 -0.12 -33.12
C LEU A 661 -22.32 0.17 -33.99
N ALA A 662 -23.42 -0.54 -33.75
CA ALA A 662 -24.68 -0.35 -34.49
C ALA A 662 -25.31 1.03 -34.26
N CYS A 663 -24.99 1.70 -33.15
CA CYS A 663 -25.36 3.11 -32.91
C CYS A 663 -24.56 4.11 -33.75
N LEU A 664 -23.47 3.71 -34.41
CA LEU A 664 -22.77 4.60 -35.34
C LEU A 664 -23.63 4.85 -36.59
N PRO A 665 -23.64 6.07 -37.15
CA PRO A 665 -24.30 6.35 -38.42
C PRO A 665 -23.84 5.44 -39.57
N ASP A 666 -24.72 5.22 -40.56
CA ASP A 666 -24.44 4.31 -41.69
C ASP A 666 -23.27 4.77 -42.56
N ASP A 667 -23.07 6.09 -42.71
CA ASP A 667 -21.94 6.67 -43.44
C ASP A 667 -20.58 6.35 -42.78
N VAL A 668 -20.54 6.18 -41.46
CA VAL A 668 -19.33 5.76 -40.74
C VAL A 668 -18.98 4.30 -41.06
N TRP A 669 -19.99 3.42 -41.09
CA TRP A 669 -19.81 2.01 -41.47
C TRP A 669 -19.34 1.87 -42.92
N ILE A 670 -19.98 2.61 -43.84
CA ILE A 670 -19.62 2.65 -45.26
C ILE A 670 -18.19 3.18 -45.44
N SER A 671 -17.82 4.24 -44.72
CA SER A 671 -16.47 4.80 -44.75
C SER A 671 -15.41 3.79 -44.29
N ALA A 672 -15.77 2.91 -43.35
CA ALA A 672 -14.95 1.80 -42.88
C ALA A 672 -15.03 0.55 -43.78
N LYS A 673 -15.70 0.64 -44.94
CA LYS A 673 -15.93 -0.46 -45.90
C LYS A 673 -16.70 -1.65 -45.30
N GLN A 674 -17.56 -1.39 -44.31
CA GLN A 674 -18.44 -2.37 -43.69
C GLN A 674 -19.88 -2.13 -44.18
N TYR A 675 -20.41 -3.01 -45.03
CA TYR A 675 -21.70 -2.80 -45.71
C TYR A 675 -22.86 -3.64 -45.14
N ASN A 676 -22.59 -4.41 -44.09
CA ASN A 676 -23.47 -5.46 -43.53
C ASN A 676 -24.04 -5.11 -42.14
N LYS A 677 -24.19 -3.82 -41.84
CA LYS A 677 -24.70 -3.34 -40.54
C LYS A 677 -26.05 -3.96 -40.16
N ALA A 678 -26.97 -4.08 -41.13
CA ALA A 678 -28.28 -4.68 -40.90
C ALA A 678 -28.18 -6.16 -40.51
N ASP A 679 -27.28 -6.91 -41.15
CA ASP A 679 -27.05 -8.33 -40.85
C ASP A 679 -26.51 -8.49 -39.41
N PHE A 680 -25.56 -7.64 -39.00
CA PHE A 680 -25.04 -7.62 -37.62
C PHE A 680 -26.15 -7.40 -36.58
N ILE A 681 -27.07 -6.47 -36.85
CA ILE A 681 -28.21 -6.18 -35.95
C ILE A 681 -29.18 -7.36 -35.89
N CYS A 682 -29.45 -8.01 -37.02
CA CYS A 682 -30.28 -9.20 -37.08
C CYS A 682 -29.67 -10.35 -36.25
N VAL A 683 -28.40 -10.68 -36.50
CA VAL A 683 -27.68 -11.74 -35.78
C VAL A 683 -27.55 -11.44 -34.28
N LEU A 684 -27.41 -10.16 -33.90
CA LEU A 684 -27.45 -9.71 -32.52
C LEU A 684 -28.79 -10.09 -31.85
N GLY A 685 -29.92 -9.72 -32.46
CA GLY A 685 -31.25 -10.04 -31.92
C GLY A 685 -31.48 -11.54 -31.78
N GLU A 686 -31.10 -12.31 -32.82
CA GLU A 686 -31.18 -13.78 -32.79
C GLU A 686 -30.32 -14.40 -31.69
N ALA A 687 -29.11 -13.89 -31.47
CA ALA A 687 -28.20 -14.40 -30.46
C ALA A 687 -28.76 -14.19 -29.05
N VAL A 688 -29.21 -12.97 -28.72
CA VAL A 688 -29.77 -12.66 -27.39
C VAL A 688 -31.02 -13.48 -27.11
N CYS A 689 -31.87 -13.72 -28.11
CA CYS A 689 -33.08 -14.55 -27.97
C CYS A 689 -32.79 -16.03 -27.66
N LYS A 690 -31.60 -16.55 -28.02
CA LYS A 690 -31.20 -17.94 -27.78
C LYS A 690 -30.58 -18.15 -26.39
N TRP A 691 -30.26 -17.08 -25.66
CA TRP A 691 -29.56 -17.19 -24.39
C TRP A 691 -30.45 -17.69 -23.26
N THR A 692 -29.90 -18.60 -22.46
CA THR A 692 -30.43 -18.94 -21.14
C THR A 692 -29.61 -18.20 -20.08
N PRO A 693 -30.26 -17.46 -19.15
CA PRO A 693 -29.54 -16.76 -18.09
C PRO A 693 -28.64 -17.72 -17.29
N PRO A 694 -27.33 -17.44 -17.16
CA PRO A 694 -26.43 -18.32 -16.44
C PRO A 694 -26.74 -18.32 -14.94
N GLN A 695 -26.39 -19.42 -14.25
CA GLN A 695 -26.56 -19.51 -12.79
C GLN A 695 -25.56 -18.64 -12.03
N ASN A 696 -24.32 -18.53 -12.53
CA ASN A 696 -23.25 -17.74 -11.93
C ASN A 696 -23.23 -16.29 -12.46
N GLU A 697 -22.60 -15.40 -11.70
CA GLU A 697 -22.31 -14.03 -12.14
C GLU A 697 -21.26 -14.07 -13.27
N MET A 698 -21.57 -13.44 -14.41
CA MET A 698 -20.62 -13.33 -15.52
C MET A 698 -19.83 -12.03 -15.52
N VAL A 699 -20.49 -10.93 -15.12
CA VAL A 699 -20.01 -9.57 -15.29
C VAL A 699 -20.48 -8.68 -14.15
N ALA A 700 -19.69 -7.67 -13.85
CA ALA A 700 -20.03 -6.59 -12.93
C ALA A 700 -19.71 -5.27 -13.60
N TYR A 701 -20.54 -4.25 -13.34
CA TYR A 701 -20.37 -2.90 -13.86
C TYR A 701 -20.21 -1.92 -12.70
N ARG A 702 -19.48 -0.82 -12.93
CA ARG A 702 -19.37 0.25 -11.95
C ARG A 702 -20.66 1.06 -11.88
N SER A 703 -21.31 1.27 -13.03
CA SER A 703 -22.59 1.96 -13.15
C SER A 703 -23.45 1.38 -14.29
N PHE A 704 -24.71 1.83 -14.41
CA PHE A 704 -25.54 1.53 -15.58
C PHE A 704 -25.39 2.56 -16.72
N GLN A 705 -24.40 3.45 -16.65
CA GLN A 705 -24.17 4.49 -17.67
C GLN A 705 -23.95 3.92 -19.09
N PRO A 706 -23.23 2.80 -19.30
CA PRO A 706 -23.07 2.22 -20.64
C PRO A 706 -24.40 1.84 -21.29
N PHE A 707 -25.28 1.18 -20.54
CA PHE A 707 -26.61 0.77 -21.02
C PHE A 707 -27.54 1.97 -21.24
N GLN A 708 -27.50 2.95 -20.34
CA GLN A 708 -28.27 4.18 -20.49
C GLN A 708 -27.86 4.93 -21.77
N SER A 709 -26.56 4.94 -22.09
CA SER A 709 -26.06 5.60 -23.29
C SER A 709 -26.54 4.92 -24.57
N LEU A 710 -26.62 3.58 -24.58
CA LEU A 710 -27.21 2.82 -25.70
C LEU A 710 -28.69 3.09 -25.87
N ILE A 711 -29.46 3.05 -24.79
CA ILE A 711 -30.92 3.22 -24.82
C ILE A 711 -31.30 4.64 -25.29
N LEU A 712 -30.51 5.65 -24.93
CA LEU A 712 -30.76 7.04 -25.30
C LEU A 712 -30.15 7.44 -26.64
N ASP A 713 -29.39 6.56 -27.30
CA ASP A 713 -28.75 6.88 -28.58
C ASP A 713 -29.82 7.03 -29.68
N PRO A 714 -29.79 8.11 -30.48
CA PRO A 714 -30.74 8.33 -31.58
C PRO A 714 -30.80 7.20 -32.61
N ASN A 715 -29.70 6.47 -32.79
CA ASN A 715 -29.60 5.36 -33.74
C ASN A 715 -29.87 3.99 -33.10
N SER A 716 -30.26 3.95 -31.83
CA SER A 716 -30.57 2.72 -31.12
C SER A 716 -31.79 2.02 -31.70
N ARG A 717 -31.76 0.69 -31.69
CA ARG A 717 -32.79 -0.18 -32.28
C ARG A 717 -33.26 -1.22 -31.27
N LEU A 718 -34.33 -1.94 -31.62
CA LEU A 718 -34.95 -2.94 -30.77
C LEU A 718 -33.96 -3.98 -30.23
N GLU A 719 -33.09 -4.51 -31.09
CA GLU A 719 -32.12 -5.56 -30.74
C GLU A 719 -31.04 -5.05 -29.77
N ILE A 720 -30.67 -3.77 -29.90
CA ILE A 720 -29.74 -3.06 -29.01
C ILE A 720 -30.39 -2.84 -27.65
N HIS A 721 -31.64 -2.39 -27.63
CA HIS A 721 -32.44 -2.26 -26.41
C HIS A 721 -32.59 -3.60 -25.70
N LEU A 722 -32.84 -4.67 -26.45
CA LEU A 722 -32.95 -6.03 -25.92
C LEU A 722 -31.65 -6.45 -25.22
N TRP A 723 -30.49 -6.26 -25.84
CA TRP A 723 -29.21 -6.57 -25.20
C TRP A 723 -29.00 -5.78 -23.90
N ALA A 724 -29.26 -4.47 -23.93
CA ALA A 724 -29.10 -3.60 -22.75
C ALA A 724 -30.00 -4.02 -21.59
N VAL A 725 -31.28 -4.31 -21.87
CA VAL A 725 -32.23 -4.77 -20.84
C VAL A 725 -31.89 -6.17 -20.35
N TRP A 726 -31.46 -7.07 -21.23
CA TRP A 726 -30.98 -8.40 -20.84
C TRP A 726 -29.79 -8.31 -19.87
N ALA A 727 -28.83 -7.42 -20.16
CA ALA A 727 -27.67 -7.20 -19.30
C ALA A 727 -28.07 -6.66 -17.91
N ILE A 728 -28.95 -5.66 -17.85
CA ILE A 728 -29.48 -5.12 -16.59
C ILE A 728 -30.21 -6.22 -15.82
N HIS A 729 -31.06 -7.00 -16.48
CA HIS A 729 -31.77 -8.12 -15.87
C HIS A 729 -30.79 -9.13 -15.26
N HIS A 730 -29.79 -9.57 -16.04
CA HIS A 730 -28.78 -10.51 -15.54
C HIS A 730 -28.07 -9.98 -14.29
N ILE A 731 -27.61 -8.72 -14.30
CA ILE A 731 -26.93 -8.10 -13.15
C ILE A 731 -27.82 -8.08 -11.91
N LEU A 732 -29.10 -7.71 -12.06
CA LEU A 732 -30.05 -7.63 -10.95
C LEU A 732 -30.40 -9.00 -10.37
N THR A 733 -30.54 -10.03 -11.20
CA THR A 733 -30.82 -11.40 -10.72
C THR A 733 -29.68 -11.99 -9.86
N LYS A 734 -28.45 -11.47 -9.98
CA LYS A 734 -27.28 -11.95 -9.21
C LYS A 734 -26.94 -11.08 -8.01
N LYS A 735 -27.15 -9.76 -8.10
CA LYS A 735 -26.74 -8.79 -7.06
C LYS A 735 -27.79 -7.68 -6.86
N ASN A 736 -29.04 -8.05 -6.59
CA ASN A 736 -30.14 -7.09 -6.40
C ASN A 736 -29.84 -6.02 -5.32
N SER A 737 -29.27 -6.41 -4.18
CA SER A 737 -28.99 -5.50 -3.06
C SER A 737 -27.99 -4.39 -3.38
N ARG A 738 -27.08 -4.66 -4.32
CA ARG A 738 -26.12 -3.67 -4.81
C ARG A 738 -26.68 -2.82 -5.94
N TYR A 739 -27.33 -3.43 -6.92
CA TYR A 739 -27.65 -2.76 -8.17
C TYR A 739 -29.08 -2.19 -8.25
N VAL A 740 -30.04 -2.66 -7.45
CA VAL A 740 -31.36 -2.02 -7.36
C VAL A 740 -31.24 -0.56 -6.89
N PRO A 741 -30.46 -0.22 -5.85
CA PRO A 741 -30.22 1.17 -5.48
C PRO A 741 -29.63 2.00 -6.63
N ILE A 742 -28.67 1.45 -7.38
CA ILE A 742 -28.06 2.13 -8.54
C ILE A 742 -29.10 2.36 -9.64
N LEU A 743 -29.94 1.37 -9.97
CA LEU A 743 -31.01 1.53 -10.96
C LEU A 743 -32.02 2.61 -10.54
N ARG A 744 -32.32 2.70 -9.24
CA ARG A 744 -33.23 3.72 -8.66
C ARG A 744 -32.69 5.15 -8.78
N GLU A 745 -31.39 5.33 -8.98
CA GLU A 745 -30.79 6.64 -9.29
C GLU A 745 -30.82 6.96 -10.80
N CYS A 746 -31.01 5.94 -11.66
CA CYS A 746 -31.05 6.09 -13.12
C CYS A 746 -32.46 6.36 -13.67
N VAL A 747 -32.95 7.60 -13.53
CA VAL A 747 -34.31 8.00 -13.95
C VAL A 747 -34.63 7.66 -15.42
N SER A 748 -33.66 7.84 -16.33
CA SER A 748 -33.85 7.55 -17.75
C SER A 748 -34.12 6.07 -18.02
N LEU A 749 -33.41 5.17 -17.32
CA LEU A 749 -33.63 3.73 -17.43
C LEU A 749 -34.99 3.32 -16.86
N GLN A 750 -35.40 3.92 -15.73
CA GLN A 750 -36.72 3.67 -15.14
C GLN A 750 -37.85 4.06 -16.10
N ARG A 751 -37.75 5.25 -16.71
CA ARG A 751 -38.71 5.70 -17.73
C ARG A 751 -38.73 4.78 -18.95
N PHE A 752 -37.56 4.33 -19.40
CA PHE A 752 -37.47 3.41 -20.53
C PHE A 752 -38.13 2.06 -20.22
N LEU A 753 -37.88 1.48 -19.03
CA LEU A 753 -38.51 0.24 -18.61
C LEU A 753 -40.04 0.38 -18.53
N LEU A 754 -40.53 1.48 -17.96
CA LEU A 754 -41.97 1.79 -17.93
C LEU A 754 -42.56 1.95 -19.34
N TYR A 755 -41.85 2.63 -20.24
CA TYR A 755 -42.25 2.76 -21.64
C TYR A 755 -42.33 1.40 -22.33
N VAL A 756 -41.34 0.52 -22.16
CA VAL A 756 -41.30 -0.81 -22.76
C VAL A 756 -42.50 -1.66 -22.30
N VAL A 757 -42.87 -1.62 -21.02
CA VAL A 757 -44.00 -2.41 -20.52
C VAL A 757 -45.36 -1.81 -20.88
N SER A 758 -45.45 -0.49 -21.08
CA SER A 758 -46.70 0.19 -21.45
C SER A 758 -46.97 0.27 -22.95
N THR A 759 -46.00 -0.10 -23.78
CA THR A 759 -46.08 0.01 -25.25
C THR A 759 -46.40 -1.34 -25.87
N ASP A 760 -47.24 -1.36 -26.91
CA ASP A 760 -47.55 -2.59 -27.63
C ASP A 760 -46.35 -3.07 -28.48
N VAL A 761 -46.32 -4.39 -28.73
CA VAL A 761 -45.19 -5.06 -29.40
C VAL A 761 -44.98 -4.55 -30.83
N ALA A 762 -46.04 -4.20 -31.56
CA ALA A 762 -45.90 -3.69 -32.92
C ALA A 762 -45.24 -2.31 -32.93
N THR A 763 -45.58 -1.44 -31.98
CA THR A 763 -44.93 -0.14 -31.77
C THR A 763 -43.47 -0.28 -31.32
N LEU A 764 -43.15 -1.28 -30.49
CA LEU A 764 -41.75 -1.57 -30.12
C LEU A 764 -40.91 -2.04 -31.32
N CYS A 765 -41.51 -2.72 -32.29
CA CYS A 765 -40.83 -3.15 -33.52
C CYS A 765 -40.74 -2.07 -34.60
N ALA A 766 -41.49 -0.98 -34.49
CA ALA A 766 -41.46 0.10 -35.47
C ALA A 766 -40.17 0.92 -35.34
N SER A 767 -39.32 0.90 -36.38
CA SER A 767 -38.18 1.81 -36.48
C SER A 767 -38.69 3.23 -36.77
N PRO A 768 -38.23 4.28 -36.08
CA PRO A 768 -38.55 5.64 -36.46
C PRO A 768 -37.96 5.91 -37.86
N ALA A 769 -38.82 6.09 -38.86
CA ALA A 769 -38.39 6.40 -40.22
C ALA A 769 -37.61 7.74 -40.25
N PRO A 770 -36.56 7.87 -41.09
CA PRO A 770 -35.80 9.10 -41.19
C PRO A 770 -36.62 10.13 -41.98
N THR A 771 -37.42 10.94 -41.29
CA THR A 771 -38.03 12.14 -41.90
C THR A 771 -37.09 13.32 -41.73
N GLN A 772 -36.69 13.89 -42.88
CA GLN A 772 -35.92 15.12 -42.94
C GLN A 772 -36.66 16.24 -42.19
N SER A 773 -35.92 17.02 -41.41
CA SER A 773 -36.32 18.28 -40.78
C SER A 773 -37.28 18.22 -39.57
N SER A 774 -36.78 17.77 -38.42
CA SER A 774 -36.97 18.42 -37.11
C SER A 774 -36.32 17.54 -36.04
N ARG A 775 -35.72 18.16 -35.01
CA ARG A 775 -35.13 17.46 -33.86
C ARG A 775 -36.25 16.73 -33.08
N GLN A 776 -36.60 15.52 -33.51
CA GLN A 776 -37.50 14.65 -32.75
C GLN A 776 -36.66 13.88 -31.73
N ASN A 777 -36.70 14.36 -30.49
CA ASN A 777 -36.26 13.61 -29.34
C ASN A 777 -37.13 12.35 -29.21
N PHE A 778 -36.53 11.21 -28.90
CA PHE A 778 -37.24 10.06 -28.32
C PHE A 778 -38.24 10.56 -27.26
N PRO A 779 -39.45 9.96 -27.13
CA PRO A 779 -40.51 10.41 -26.22
C PRO A 779 -40.15 10.32 -24.72
N ILE A 780 -38.87 10.09 -24.39
CA ILE A 780 -38.32 10.18 -23.04
C ILE A 780 -38.13 11.66 -22.61
N ASN A 781 -38.02 12.61 -23.56
CA ASN A 781 -37.77 14.04 -23.27
C ASN A 781 -38.95 15.00 -23.60
N ALA A 782 -40.10 14.51 -24.09
CA ALA A 782 -41.17 15.36 -24.62
C ALA A 782 -42.44 15.47 -23.75
N VAL A 783 -42.39 15.18 -22.44
CA VAL A 783 -43.54 15.35 -21.52
C VAL A 783 -43.46 16.66 -20.72
N VAL A 784 -43.06 17.75 -21.38
CA VAL A 784 -43.19 19.12 -20.86
C VAL A 784 -43.59 20.04 -22.02
N ALA A 785 -44.76 19.84 -22.60
CA ALA A 785 -45.60 20.88 -23.20
C ALA A 785 -46.76 20.27 -23.99
N GLY A 786 -47.99 20.66 -23.63
CA GLY A 786 -49.08 20.84 -24.59
C GLY A 786 -50.08 19.69 -24.74
N ASP A 787 -51.33 20.02 -24.43
CA ASP A 787 -52.56 19.26 -24.60
C ASP A 787 -52.74 18.63 -26.00
N SER A 788 -53.12 17.35 -26.04
CA SER A 788 -54.22 16.86 -26.88
C SER A 788 -54.53 15.40 -26.52
N ALA A 789 -55.78 15.15 -26.15
CA ALA A 789 -56.32 13.83 -25.84
C ALA A 789 -56.70 13.08 -27.12
N SER A 790 -56.16 11.88 -27.32
CA SER A 790 -56.87 10.73 -27.93
C SER A 790 -55.98 9.48 -28.00
N ASP A 791 -56.55 8.37 -27.53
CA ASP A 791 -56.26 6.96 -27.82
C ASP A 791 -55.00 6.30 -27.25
N VAL A 792 -55.18 5.57 -26.14
CA VAL A 792 -54.23 4.59 -25.58
C VAL A 792 -54.91 3.21 -25.52
N PRO A 793 -54.36 2.14 -26.13
CA PRO A 793 -54.85 0.78 -25.94
C PRO A 793 -54.33 0.18 -24.62
N HIS A 794 -55.21 -0.52 -23.92
CA HIS A 794 -54.95 -1.23 -22.66
C HIS A 794 -53.99 -2.43 -22.81
N CYS A 795 -52.96 -2.50 -21.97
CA CYS A 795 -52.32 -3.75 -21.52
C CYS A 795 -52.17 -3.71 -19.98
N GLY A 796 -52.19 -4.87 -19.33
CA GLY A 796 -52.51 -5.07 -17.89
C GLY A 796 -51.65 -4.31 -16.86
N PRO A 797 -52.09 -4.25 -15.58
CA PRO A 797 -51.51 -3.36 -14.59
C PRO A 797 -50.21 -3.95 -14.05
N VAL A 798 -49.08 -3.68 -14.71
CA VAL A 798 -47.77 -3.86 -14.08
C VAL A 798 -47.71 -2.89 -12.90
N ALA A 799 -47.63 -3.41 -11.68
CA ALA A 799 -47.51 -2.58 -10.50
C ALA A 799 -46.23 -1.74 -10.58
N VAL A 800 -46.35 -0.43 -10.35
CA VAL A 800 -45.20 0.47 -10.41
C VAL A 800 -44.56 0.58 -9.02
N PRO A 801 -43.23 0.40 -8.89
CA PRO A 801 -42.50 0.61 -7.63
C PRO A 801 -42.86 1.95 -7.00
N GLU A 802 -42.95 1.98 -5.67
CA GLU A 802 -43.36 3.19 -4.95
C GLU A 802 -42.40 4.35 -5.23
N SER A 803 -41.10 4.04 -5.30
CA SER A 803 -40.10 5.04 -5.64
C SER A 803 -40.19 5.57 -7.07
N TRP A 804 -40.87 4.86 -7.98
CA TRP A 804 -41.00 5.23 -9.40
C TRP A 804 -42.33 5.93 -9.71
N ARG A 805 -43.30 5.95 -8.79
CA ARG A 805 -44.64 6.56 -9.05
C ARG A 805 -44.57 8.02 -9.51
N LYS A 806 -43.57 8.79 -9.05
CA LYS A 806 -43.35 10.18 -9.48
C LYS A 806 -42.91 10.32 -10.95
N LEU A 807 -42.52 9.23 -11.60
CA LEU A 807 -42.10 9.18 -13.00
C LEU A 807 -43.25 8.85 -13.95
N CYS A 808 -44.38 8.36 -13.42
CA CYS A 808 -45.58 8.14 -14.21
C CYS A 808 -46.28 9.49 -14.47
N PRO A 809 -46.66 9.81 -15.73
CA PRO A 809 -47.62 10.88 -15.99
C PRO A 809 -48.91 10.61 -15.20
N SER A 810 -49.48 11.65 -14.61
CA SER A 810 -50.61 11.57 -13.68
C SER A 810 -51.87 10.93 -14.28
N TYR A 811 -51.99 9.61 -14.19
CA TYR A 811 -53.22 8.85 -14.47
C TYR A 811 -53.31 7.59 -13.61
N TYR A 812 -53.40 7.75 -12.29
CA TYR A 812 -53.97 6.74 -11.39
C TYR A 812 -54.64 7.47 -10.22
N ASN A 813 -55.91 7.86 -10.41
CA ASN A 813 -56.78 8.31 -9.34
C ASN A 813 -57.53 7.09 -8.78
N PHE A 814 -57.31 6.76 -7.51
CA PHE A 814 -58.36 6.22 -6.66
C PHE A 814 -58.48 7.07 -5.39
N SER A 815 -59.72 7.45 -5.11
CA SER A 815 -60.19 8.42 -4.14
C SER A 815 -60.44 7.83 -2.74
N GLN A 816 -60.11 8.63 -1.70
CA GLN A 816 -60.71 8.75 -0.34
C GLN A 816 -60.61 7.53 0.61
N PHE A 817 -60.15 7.63 1.87
CA PHE A 817 -60.48 8.54 2.99
C PHE A 817 -59.21 8.91 3.82
N CYS A 818 -58.93 10.20 4.13
CA CYS A 818 -59.18 10.92 5.42
C CYS A 818 -58.59 10.23 6.68
N THR A 819 -57.81 10.83 7.60
CA THR A 819 -57.24 12.16 7.94
C THR A 819 -55.96 11.85 8.78
N ASP A 820 -54.88 12.65 8.91
CA ASP A 820 -54.81 13.91 9.66
C ASP A 820 -53.35 14.45 9.69
N SER A 821 -53.26 15.79 9.70
CA SER A 821 -52.30 16.63 10.45
C SER A 821 -50.79 16.73 10.09
N GLN A 822 -50.48 17.78 9.32
CA GLN A 822 -49.45 18.83 9.54
C GLN A 822 -48.03 18.48 10.06
N LYS A 823 -46.99 18.86 9.30
CA LYS A 823 -46.25 20.15 9.46
C LYS A 823 -45.16 20.35 8.40
N GLN A 824 -45.04 21.59 7.93
CA GLN A 824 -43.96 22.12 7.10
C GLN A 824 -42.66 22.24 7.91
N GLU A 825 -41.51 21.98 7.27
CA GLU A 825 -40.28 22.74 7.49
C GLU A 825 -39.35 22.67 6.26
N SER A 826 -38.67 23.80 6.03
CA SER A 826 -37.90 24.20 4.85
C SER A 826 -36.51 23.53 4.75
N PRO A 827 -35.78 23.61 3.61
CA PRO A 827 -34.63 22.76 3.34
C PRO A 827 -33.34 23.26 4.01
N VAL A 828 -32.65 22.37 4.71
CA VAL A 828 -31.28 22.59 5.21
C VAL A 828 -30.29 22.00 4.21
N TYR A 829 -29.39 22.85 3.72
CA TYR A 829 -28.22 22.49 2.93
C TYR A 829 -27.35 21.44 3.65
N TYR A 830 -27.16 20.27 3.04
CA TYR A 830 -26.08 19.35 3.39
C TYR A 830 -25.21 19.07 2.17
N SER A 831 -23.91 19.32 2.32
CA SER A 831 -22.86 18.93 1.39
C SER A 831 -22.76 17.40 1.32
N HIS A 832 -23.05 16.82 0.16
CA HIS A 832 -22.90 15.40 -0.07
C HIS A 832 -21.41 14.98 -0.07
N GLN A 833 -21.02 14.23 0.96
CA GLN A 833 -19.86 13.33 0.88
C GLN A 833 -20.34 12.02 0.27
N SER A 834 -19.80 11.67 -0.89
CA SER A 834 -19.99 10.37 -1.55
C SER A 834 -19.45 9.25 -0.67
N ALA A 835 -20.32 8.40 -0.14
CA ALA A 835 -19.94 7.18 0.57
C ALA A 835 -19.48 6.13 -0.45
N SER A 836 -18.17 5.96 -0.59
CA SER A 836 -17.57 4.85 -1.33
C SER A 836 -17.74 3.55 -0.53
N LEU A 837 -18.66 2.68 -0.95
CA LEU A 837 -18.74 1.30 -0.48
C LEU A 837 -17.63 0.46 -1.16
N PRO A 838 -16.99 -0.49 -0.45
CA PRO A 838 -15.93 -1.32 -1.03
C PRO A 838 -16.47 -2.18 -2.18
N PHE A 839 -15.70 -2.26 -3.27
CA PHE A 839 -15.99 -3.15 -4.38
C PHE A 839 -15.64 -4.60 -3.95
N VAL A 840 -16.52 -5.54 -4.24
CA VAL A 840 -16.27 -6.98 -4.09
C VAL A 840 -16.38 -7.59 -5.48
N ALA A 841 -15.22 -7.87 -6.08
CA ALA A 841 -15.11 -8.67 -7.28
C ALA A 841 -15.54 -10.12 -6.97
N PRO A 842 -16.22 -10.83 -7.89
CA PRO A 842 -16.36 -12.27 -7.76
C PRO A 842 -14.97 -12.91 -7.75
N SER A 843 -14.71 -13.65 -6.68
CA SER A 843 -13.47 -14.35 -6.41
C SER A 843 -13.34 -15.59 -7.28
N ASP A 844 -12.44 -15.58 -8.26
CA ASP A 844 -11.84 -16.83 -8.79
C ASP A 844 -10.84 -17.37 -7.75
N SER A 845 -11.34 -17.77 -6.58
CA SER A 845 -10.55 -18.32 -5.47
C SER A 845 -10.72 -19.83 -5.38
N LEU A 846 -10.44 -20.56 -6.46
CA LEU A 846 -10.23 -22.01 -6.41
C LEU A 846 -9.08 -22.43 -7.33
N ALA A 847 -7.85 -22.22 -6.87
CA ALA A 847 -6.70 -23.06 -7.24
C ALA A 847 -5.61 -22.93 -6.17
N ARG A 848 -5.56 -23.89 -5.24
CA ARG A 848 -4.36 -24.15 -4.45
C ARG A 848 -3.24 -24.51 -5.42
N LEU A 849 -2.07 -23.88 -5.29
CA LEU A 849 -0.84 -24.29 -5.97
C LEU A 849 -0.45 -25.72 -5.53
N PRO A 850 -0.17 -26.65 -6.47
CA PRO A 850 0.75 -27.74 -6.23
C PRO A 850 2.02 -27.58 -7.10
N ALA A 851 3.06 -28.26 -6.64
CA ALA A 851 4.39 -28.29 -7.23
C ALA A 851 4.44 -29.09 -8.55
N PHE A 852 5.50 -28.84 -9.33
CA PHE A 852 5.88 -29.48 -10.59
C PHE A 852 6.10 -30.99 -10.45
N ASP A 853 5.69 -31.77 -11.46
CA ASP A 853 6.46 -32.93 -11.96
C ASP A 853 6.08 -33.26 -13.43
N GLU A 854 7.08 -33.63 -14.24
CA GLU A 854 7.01 -33.91 -15.68
C GLU A 854 6.63 -35.37 -15.99
N GLY A 855 5.95 -35.61 -17.12
CA GLY A 855 5.70 -36.98 -17.62
C GLY A 855 5.09 -37.02 -19.02
N GLN A 856 5.81 -37.62 -19.97
CA GLN A 856 5.51 -37.79 -21.40
C GLN A 856 4.40 -38.84 -21.68
N SER A 857 3.65 -38.71 -22.79
CA SER A 857 3.67 -39.68 -23.92
C SER A 857 2.68 -39.31 -25.05
N MET A 858 3.04 -39.76 -26.27
CA MET A 858 2.37 -39.54 -27.55
C MET A 858 1.11 -40.40 -27.77
N GLY A 859 0.26 -39.94 -28.70
CA GLY A 859 -0.69 -40.80 -29.42
C GLY A 859 -1.34 -40.08 -30.61
N GLN A 860 -0.89 -40.41 -31.83
CA GLN A 860 -1.42 -39.93 -33.11
C GLN A 860 -2.80 -40.53 -33.43
N SER A 861 -3.66 -39.79 -34.15
CA SER A 861 -4.25 -40.30 -35.40
C SER A 861 -5.00 -39.23 -36.19
N SER A 862 -4.81 -39.32 -37.50
CA SER A 862 -5.35 -38.54 -38.62
C SER A 862 -6.85 -38.78 -38.88
N MET A 863 -7.54 -37.81 -39.50
CA MET A 863 -8.21 -38.03 -40.80
C MET A 863 -8.80 -36.73 -41.37
N SER A 864 -8.73 -36.69 -42.69
CA SER A 864 -8.99 -35.63 -43.65
C SER A 864 -10.47 -35.36 -43.96
N GLY A 865 -10.80 -34.15 -44.42
CA GLY A 865 -12.03 -33.88 -45.16
C GLY A 865 -12.26 -32.41 -45.51
N SER A 866 -11.76 -31.96 -46.68
CA SER A 866 -12.37 -30.88 -47.48
C SER A 866 -13.55 -31.48 -48.29
N PRO A 867 -14.41 -30.76 -49.05
CA PRO A 867 -14.40 -29.34 -49.50
C PRO A 867 -15.80 -28.65 -49.27
N ILE A 868 -16.14 -27.42 -49.66
CA ILE A 868 -16.39 -26.87 -51.01
C ILE A 868 -16.71 -25.36 -50.89
N LEU A 869 -16.10 -24.55 -51.76
CA LEU A 869 -16.44 -23.15 -52.05
C LEU A 869 -17.78 -23.05 -52.80
N THR A 870 -18.61 -22.07 -52.45
CA THR A 870 -19.50 -21.42 -53.44
C THR A 870 -19.46 -19.90 -53.28
N ASN A 871 -19.11 -19.23 -54.37
CA ASN A 871 -19.11 -17.78 -54.55
C ASN A 871 -20.55 -17.26 -54.65
N ILE A 872 -20.84 -16.11 -54.06
CA ILE A 872 -22.07 -15.35 -54.29
C ILE A 872 -21.69 -13.95 -54.83
N ILE A 873 -22.22 -13.63 -56.00
CA ILE A 873 -22.17 -12.31 -56.67
C ILE A 873 -23.43 -11.52 -56.24
N PRO A 874 -23.39 -10.19 -56.09
CA PRO A 874 -24.44 -9.40 -55.46
C PRO A 874 -25.58 -9.04 -56.43
N SER A 875 -26.81 -8.97 -55.91
CA SER A 875 -28.01 -8.48 -56.62
C SER A 875 -28.47 -7.13 -56.02
N PRO A 876 -29.12 -6.25 -56.81
CA PRO A 876 -29.20 -4.82 -56.55
C PRO A 876 -30.39 -4.41 -55.65
N MET A 877 -30.30 -3.16 -55.18
CA MET A 877 -31.24 -2.43 -54.33
C MET A 877 -32.70 -2.57 -54.79
N GLU A 878 -33.57 -3.00 -53.87
CA GLU A 878 -35.04 -2.93 -54.01
C GLU A 878 -35.64 -1.86 -53.08
N GLU A 879 -36.62 -1.15 -53.64
CA GLU A 879 -37.41 -0.09 -53.04
C GLU A 879 -38.28 -0.60 -51.88
N THR A 880 -38.46 0.26 -50.87
CA THR A 880 -39.03 -0.06 -49.57
C THR A 880 -40.56 -0.15 -49.63
N ILE A 881 -41.09 -1.37 -49.71
CA ILE A 881 -42.49 -1.69 -49.37
C ILE A 881 -42.54 -1.90 -47.85
N SER A 882 -43.44 -1.17 -47.16
CA SER A 882 -43.70 -1.29 -45.73
C SER A 882 -44.30 -2.66 -45.39
N LEU A 883 -43.44 -3.68 -45.28
CA LEU A 883 -43.75 -4.96 -44.66
C LEU A 883 -43.79 -4.78 -43.13
N GLY A 884 -44.78 -5.38 -42.47
CA GLY A 884 -44.90 -5.39 -41.00
C GLY A 884 -43.66 -6.00 -40.31
N PRO A 885 -43.61 -5.99 -38.96
CA PRO A 885 -42.46 -6.48 -38.23
C PRO A 885 -42.16 -7.95 -38.55
N THR A 886 -40.88 -8.29 -38.72
CA THR A 886 -40.46 -9.67 -38.98
C THR A 886 -40.69 -10.56 -37.75
N GLU A 887 -40.78 -11.88 -37.94
CA GLU A 887 -40.93 -12.84 -36.82
C GLU A 887 -39.78 -12.74 -35.80
N SER A 888 -38.56 -12.49 -36.28
CA SER A 888 -37.38 -12.25 -35.44
C SER A 888 -37.54 -10.98 -34.58
N GLN A 889 -38.04 -9.88 -35.17
CA GLN A 889 -38.31 -8.64 -34.43
C GLN A 889 -39.41 -8.80 -33.39
N LEU A 890 -40.48 -9.53 -33.71
CA LEU A 890 -41.54 -9.85 -32.74
C LEU A 890 -40.99 -10.66 -31.56
N THR A 891 -40.14 -11.65 -31.84
CA THR A 891 -39.46 -12.46 -30.80
C THR A 891 -38.61 -11.60 -29.88
N CYS A 892 -37.83 -10.67 -30.46
CA CYS A 892 -37.02 -9.73 -29.70
C CYS A 892 -37.87 -8.81 -28.80
N ALA A 893 -38.95 -8.24 -29.34
CA ALA A 893 -39.82 -7.33 -28.60
C ALA A 893 -40.57 -8.02 -27.45
N HIS A 894 -41.07 -9.24 -27.66
CA HIS A 894 -41.67 -10.03 -26.59
C HIS A 894 -40.68 -10.34 -25.46
N LEU A 895 -39.45 -10.73 -25.80
CA LEU A 895 -38.41 -10.98 -24.80
C LEU A 895 -38.03 -9.71 -24.03
N LEU A 896 -37.85 -8.59 -24.74
CA LEU A 896 -37.56 -7.28 -24.15
C LEU A 896 -38.64 -6.88 -23.13
N GLN A 897 -39.92 -7.01 -23.50
CA GLN A 897 -41.03 -6.67 -22.63
C GLN A 897 -41.08 -7.56 -21.38
N ARG A 898 -40.88 -8.88 -21.54
CA ARG A 898 -40.83 -9.81 -20.41
C ARG A 898 -39.72 -9.47 -19.42
N LEU A 899 -38.50 -9.23 -19.91
CA LEU A 899 -37.35 -8.89 -19.07
C LEU A 899 -37.56 -7.55 -18.36
N ALA A 900 -38.19 -6.57 -19.01
CA ALA A 900 -38.52 -5.29 -18.38
C ALA A 900 -39.52 -5.46 -17.23
N VAL A 901 -40.53 -6.33 -17.38
CA VAL A 901 -41.46 -6.68 -16.28
C VAL A 901 -40.72 -7.33 -15.13
N GLU A 902 -39.88 -8.34 -15.39
CA GLU A 902 -39.10 -9.06 -14.36
C GLU A 902 -38.17 -8.11 -13.59
N ILE A 903 -37.56 -7.12 -14.26
CA ILE A 903 -36.76 -6.09 -13.59
C ILE A 903 -37.62 -5.24 -12.65
N ILE A 904 -38.80 -4.78 -13.11
CA ILE A 904 -39.70 -3.95 -12.30
C ILE A 904 -40.19 -4.73 -11.07
N GLU A 905 -40.53 -6.01 -11.24
CA GLU A 905 -40.91 -6.91 -10.14
C GLU A 905 -39.76 -7.12 -9.14
N ALA A 906 -38.52 -7.25 -9.59
CA ALA A 906 -37.36 -7.36 -8.72
C ALA A 906 -37.16 -6.09 -7.87
N VAL A 907 -37.43 -4.91 -8.42
CA VAL A 907 -37.39 -3.64 -7.68
C VAL A 907 -38.51 -3.57 -6.64
N LEU A 908 -39.73 -3.99 -7.01
CA LEU A 908 -40.87 -4.08 -6.09
C LEU A 908 -40.57 -5.01 -4.90
N ALA A 909 -40.04 -6.19 -5.17
CA ALA A 909 -39.67 -7.16 -4.13
C ALA A 909 -38.62 -6.57 -3.17
N PHE A 910 -37.59 -5.91 -3.72
CA PHE A 910 -36.55 -5.26 -2.93
C PHE A 910 -37.09 -4.12 -2.04
N GLU A 911 -38.04 -3.32 -2.53
CA GLU A 911 -38.70 -2.29 -1.71
C GLU A 911 -39.51 -2.93 -0.57
N ALA A 912 -40.28 -3.98 -0.85
CA ALA A 912 -41.08 -4.68 0.15
C ALA A 912 -40.23 -5.29 1.28
N GLU A 913 -39.08 -5.90 0.95
CA GLU A 913 -38.13 -6.46 1.92
C GLU A 913 -37.51 -5.41 2.84
N ASN A 914 -37.15 -4.24 2.30
CA ASN A 914 -36.56 -3.14 3.10
C ASN A 914 -37.60 -2.43 3.98
N HIS A 915 -38.86 -2.33 3.52
CA HIS A 915 -39.95 -1.79 4.33
C HIS A 915 -40.28 -2.70 5.52
N THR A 916 -40.21 -4.02 5.36
CA THR A 916 -40.44 -4.98 6.45
C THR A 916 -39.28 -5.02 7.45
N THR A 917 -38.02 -4.83 7.04
CA THR A 917 -36.88 -4.74 7.98
C THR A 917 -36.89 -3.44 8.79
N ALA A 918 -37.29 -2.31 8.18
CA ALA A 918 -37.44 -1.04 8.87
C ALA A 918 -38.56 -1.09 9.93
N ALA A 919 -39.67 -1.80 9.66
CA ALA A 919 -40.78 -1.96 10.60
C ALA A 919 -40.50 -2.92 11.78
N ILE A 920 -39.45 -3.75 11.70
CA ILE A 920 -39.02 -4.67 12.77
C ILE A 920 -37.92 -4.05 13.65
N THR A 921 -37.28 -2.96 13.19
CA THR A 921 -36.20 -2.25 13.92
C THR A 921 -36.64 -0.93 14.55
N THR A 922 -37.89 -0.52 14.35
CA THR A 922 -38.60 0.51 15.12
C THR A 922 -39.53 -0.13 16.14
#